data_AF-A0A0F7ZS51-F1
#
_entry.id   AF-A0A0F7ZS51-F1
#
_cell.length_a   1.000
_cell.length_b   1.000
_cell.length_c   1.000
_cell.angle_alpha   90.00
_cell.angle_beta   90.00
_cell.angle_gamma   90.00
#
_symmetry.space_group_name_H-M   'P 1'
#
loop_
_entity.id
_entity.type
_entity.pdbx_description
1 polymer ?
#
loop_
_entity_poly.entity_id
_entity_poly.type
_entity_poly.pdbx_seq_one_letter_code
_entity_poly.pdbx_strand_id
1 'polypeptide(L)'
;MALSRELLRDNAHIGAYHFHKRYTLLRTIVLKQKFNLTDFWGRYEWQGRGSSHHHGLYWLNGHPDLDPDNGQSREKFARIWGYHVSAVNPEPQRVQAPGEGNPLINSPLEHPLSIQFLSMVVNRVQRHRCNNYCMQLNKHTKQVECRFGFPHAQRLLASLEKIPHSKHWSFRGERNDGQINHYNRLLTVAWLANTDVSPCTSLQQVIDYAAKYCSKSEKKSESFAQIGKALMPRVKDHNPLVSFTSKLLNQHSRSLRIDGDEVDEAPNAYEKYCRRPEALEDLTYVSFLKYWNFRSRDPSTWKQWQPSNVNGRPRVLVYFPRYQADPEGQQWADYCRVKLTLNHTHRRLDELLAFDGQRFNSHAKAFSYCWQHHSHGDDHYGRPKEARLQPQEDHYEALPVEEEFDDEDWIRLAALLPDKPLTQQGFDLLGRRDIDVNYDWTRHVGTYPEFRDSYWKDLIASHPIANDVEELGPHWRDQLNPEQRLVYDTFMGHSQAQNPAQILLHVDGGGGTGKSFLIKVLSSHLQAAALPNPSPICRVAPTGVASNQIQGSTIHSLLRLPVSGAFTDLSPADAAALQSRLRHVQYLVIDEKSMLGLEQLARVDSRLRQAFPQRGLEFFGGVSVMVVGDFFQLPPVRQKPLYSTSTSLSSMERRGQAAYRLFDRTVFLTRVQRQAGDDQAGFRQALQELREVKLSIPSWNLLSNRVQAKLTQSEANSFRAALRVYSTKARVNEYNHEHMVHLNAPAIQVEAKNQGNGAGQAPSDNAGNLSNKFPVAKGARVMLTTNLWQPAGLVNGAQGTVYDIAWNAGATPREDPPAVIMVDFDNYDGPSFLKTNEGRKIVPILPVTRDFLVGNEICARTQFPLIVSFAITVHKCQSLTKDQIVTDLATRDFQAGISYVAVSRVTSLQGLLLEAPFDRQSLYNHTPTEGMKMRLADQQRRQTELLTEPPYPPHYID
;
A
#
# COMPACT_ATOMS: atom_id res chain seq x y z
N MET A 1 -5.22 16.01 -19.21
CA MET A 1 -4.42 16.68 -18.17
C MET A 1 -3.51 17.75 -18.76
N ALA A 2 -3.04 17.60 -20.00
CA ALA A 2 -2.80 18.66 -21.00
C ALA A 2 -2.17 19.97 -20.46
N LEU A 3 -2.96 20.92 -19.96
CA LEU A 3 -2.49 22.22 -19.48
C LEU A 3 -1.34 22.14 -18.46
N SER A 4 -1.30 21.13 -17.58
CA SER A 4 -0.17 20.95 -16.65
C SER A 4 1.05 20.28 -17.28
N ARG A 5 0.90 19.62 -18.44
CA ARG A 5 2.00 19.03 -19.22
C ARG A 5 2.58 20.01 -20.23
N GLU A 6 1.77 20.88 -20.86
CA GLU A 6 2.29 22.08 -21.54
C GLU A 6 3.11 22.92 -20.56
N LEU A 7 2.56 23.24 -19.39
CA LEU A 7 3.30 23.96 -18.35
C LEU A 7 4.62 23.27 -17.96
N LEU A 8 4.65 21.95 -17.77
CA LEU A 8 5.91 21.24 -17.43
C LEU A 8 6.91 21.12 -18.60
N ARG A 9 6.43 20.93 -19.83
CA ARG A 9 7.27 20.84 -21.04
C ARG A 9 7.91 22.19 -21.35
N ASP A 10 7.10 23.25 -21.30
CA ASP A 10 7.50 24.59 -21.71
C ASP A 10 8.18 25.34 -20.55
N ASN A 11 8.05 24.86 -19.30
CA ASN A 11 8.79 25.32 -18.11
C ASN A 11 9.66 24.20 -17.51
N ALA A 12 10.59 23.65 -18.29
CA ALA A 12 11.49 22.56 -17.88
C ALA A 12 12.26 22.81 -16.55
N HIS A 13 12.44 24.07 -16.14
CA HIS A 13 13.01 24.46 -14.85
C HIS A 13 12.19 23.94 -13.64
N ILE A 14 10.87 23.75 -13.78
CA ILE A 14 10.00 23.16 -12.75
C ILE A 14 10.32 21.68 -12.55
N GLY A 15 10.48 20.93 -13.65
CA GLY A 15 10.92 19.53 -13.61
C GLY A 15 12.30 19.37 -12.96
N ALA A 16 13.24 20.25 -13.32
CA ALA A 16 14.57 20.28 -12.72
C ALA A 16 14.54 20.59 -11.21
N TYR A 17 13.73 21.56 -10.79
CA TYR A 17 13.54 21.88 -9.37
C TYR A 17 12.93 20.72 -8.57
N HIS A 18 11.92 20.04 -9.12
CA HIS A 18 11.30 18.88 -8.48
C HIS A 18 12.30 17.72 -8.32
N PHE A 19 13.06 17.40 -9.37
CA PHE A 19 14.11 16.37 -9.31
C PHE A 19 15.19 16.71 -8.27
N HIS A 20 15.67 17.95 -8.25
CA HIS A 20 16.61 18.47 -7.26
C HIS A 20 16.09 18.35 -5.82
N LYS A 21 14.83 18.70 -5.57
CA LYS A 21 14.20 18.58 -4.24
C LYS A 21 14.05 17.11 -3.83
N ARG A 22 13.52 16.24 -4.71
CA ARG A 22 13.35 14.80 -4.44
C ARG A 22 14.68 14.12 -4.10
N TYR A 23 15.74 14.40 -4.85
CA TYR A 23 17.08 13.89 -4.56
C TYR A 23 17.65 14.47 -3.25
N THR A 24 17.46 15.77 -2.97
CA THR A 24 17.91 16.38 -1.71
C THR A 24 17.26 15.72 -0.49
N LEU A 25 15.97 15.35 -0.59
CA LEU A 25 15.26 14.59 0.45
C LEU A 25 15.80 13.16 0.58
N LEU A 26 15.99 12.43 -0.54
CA LEU A 26 16.62 11.10 -0.54
C LEU A 26 17.99 11.13 0.16
N ARG A 27 18.82 12.14 -0.14
CA ARG A 27 20.15 12.29 0.47
C ARG A 27 20.07 12.57 1.97
N THR A 28 19.16 13.44 2.39
CA THR A 28 19.07 13.91 3.78
C THR A 28 18.39 12.90 4.70
N ILE A 29 17.37 12.20 4.19
CA ILE A 29 16.57 11.25 4.96
C ILE A 29 17.15 9.83 4.83
N VAL A 30 17.39 9.33 3.61
CA VAL A 30 17.81 7.94 3.41
C VAL A 30 19.33 7.79 3.47
N LEU A 31 20.09 8.50 2.65
CA LEU A 31 21.56 8.29 2.60
C LEU A 31 22.23 8.68 3.92
N LYS A 32 21.90 9.86 4.48
CA LYS A 32 22.53 10.33 5.72
C LYS A 32 22.19 9.48 6.94
N GLN A 33 20.92 9.10 7.13
CA GLN A 33 20.53 8.30 8.30
C GLN A 33 20.97 6.84 8.17
N LYS A 34 20.88 6.22 6.99
CA LYS A 34 21.17 4.78 6.85
C LYS A 34 22.66 4.46 6.76
N PHE A 35 23.46 5.34 6.17
CA PHE A 35 24.87 5.08 5.85
C PHE A 35 25.84 6.06 6.54
N ASN A 36 25.36 6.86 7.50
CA ASN A 36 26.17 7.80 8.28
C ASN A 36 27.02 8.74 7.38
N LEU A 37 26.35 9.34 6.39
CA LEU A 37 26.95 10.22 5.38
C LEU A 37 27.58 11.46 6.03
N THR A 38 28.90 11.58 5.97
CA THR A 38 29.64 12.75 6.44
C THR A 38 29.76 13.83 5.37
N ASP A 39 30.06 13.43 4.13
CA ASP A 39 30.21 14.34 2.99
C ASP A 39 29.75 13.68 1.68
N PHE A 40 29.49 14.49 0.65
CA PHE A 40 29.11 14.02 -0.68
C PHE A 40 29.57 14.99 -1.77
N TRP A 41 29.86 14.42 -2.94
CA TRP A 41 29.97 15.16 -4.19
C TRP A 41 28.86 14.70 -5.14
N GLY A 42 28.38 15.56 -6.04
CA GLY A 42 27.47 15.13 -7.10
C GLY A 42 27.04 16.23 -8.07
N ARG A 43 26.54 15.82 -9.25
CA ARG A 43 25.92 16.72 -10.24
C ARG A 43 24.81 16.06 -11.04
N TYR A 44 23.85 16.89 -11.41
CA TYR A 44 22.76 16.62 -12.36
C TYR A 44 23.22 16.59 -13.83
N GLU A 45 22.66 15.68 -14.62
CA GLU A 45 22.82 15.62 -16.08
C GLU A 45 21.42 15.68 -16.72
N TRP A 46 21.14 16.75 -17.49
CA TRP A 46 19.83 17.05 -18.07
C TRP A 46 19.81 16.68 -19.56
N GLN A 47 19.85 15.38 -19.86
CA GLN A 47 19.84 14.92 -21.26
C GLN A 47 18.55 15.32 -21.98
N GLY A 48 18.63 16.26 -22.92
CA GLY A 48 17.53 16.67 -23.81
C GLY A 48 17.06 15.61 -24.83
N ARG A 49 17.10 14.33 -24.46
CA ARG A 49 16.55 13.15 -25.16
C ARG A 49 16.10 12.05 -24.15
N GLY A 50 15.83 12.38 -22.89
CA GLY A 50 15.44 11.39 -21.87
C GLY A 50 15.31 11.95 -20.45
N SER A 51 15.19 11.06 -19.47
CA SER A 51 15.03 11.41 -18.05
C SER A 51 16.26 12.11 -17.45
N SER A 52 16.04 12.92 -16.42
CA SER A 52 17.10 13.57 -15.63
C SER A 52 17.91 12.56 -14.81
N HIS A 53 19.22 12.76 -14.72
CA HIS A 53 20.12 11.91 -13.94
C HIS A 53 20.85 12.73 -12.86
N HIS A 54 21.34 12.07 -11.81
CA HIS A 54 22.28 12.64 -10.84
C HIS A 54 23.38 11.62 -10.54
N HIS A 55 24.63 11.99 -10.85
CA HIS A 55 25.82 11.21 -10.54
C HIS A 55 26.46 11.72 -9.25
N GLY A 56 27.03 10.86 -8.42
CA GLY A 56 27.54 11.29 -7.11
C GLY A 56 28.44 10.30 -6.39
N LEU A 57 29.23 10.84 -5.47
CA LEU A 57 30.15 10.13 -4.58
C LEU A 57 29.76 10.46 -3.13
N TYR A 58 29.86 9.48 -2.24
CA TYR A 58 29.30 9.56 -0.90
C TYR A 58 30.31 9.02 0.12
N TRP A 59 30.68 9.84 1.11
CA TRP A 59 31.62 9.47 2.17
C TRP A 59 30.86 9.01 3.40
N LEU A 60 31.10 7.76 3.80
CA LEU A 60 30.29 7.01 4.77
C LEU A 60 31.15 6.66 5.99
N ASN A 61 30.75 7.12 7.17
CA ASN A 61 31.54 6.92 8.38
C ASN A 61 31.36 5.51 8.97
N GLY A 62 32.47 4.85 9.34
CA GLY A 62 32.52 3.49 9.86
C GLY A 62 32.63 2.37 8.81
N HIS A 63 32.84 2.72 7.54
CA HIS A 63 33.06 1.74 6.46
C HIS A 63 34.50 1.18 6.48
N PRO A 64 34.73 -0.04 5.95
CA PRO A 64 36.05 -0.66 5.98
C PRO A 64 37.02 0.01 5.00
N ASP A 65 38.20 0.38 5.49
CA ASP A 65 39.35 0.67 4.64
C ASP A 65 39.74 -0.54 3.78
N LEU A 66 40.27 -0.27 2.59
CA LEU A 66 40.78 -1.28 1.67
C LEU A 66 42.29 -1.15 1.52
N ASP A 67 43.01 -2.16 2.03
CA ASP A 67 44.37 -2.46 1.59
C ASP A 67 44.25 -3.31 0.31
N PRO A 68 44.67 -2.80 -0.87
CA PRO A 68 44.48 -3.48 -2.14
C PRO A 68 45.45 -4.65 -2.35
N ASP A 69 46.52 -4.75 -1.57
CA ASP A 69 47.55 -5.78 -1.76
C ASP A 69 47.34 -6.94 -0.77
N ASN A 70 46.85 -6.67 0.44
CA ASN A 70 46.43 -7.68 1.41
C ASN A 70 45.16 -8.45 0.96
N GLY A 71 45.28 -9.77 0.82
CA GLY A 71 44.17 -10.65 0.42
C GLY A 71 43.01 -10.69 1.42
N GLN A 72 43.30 -10.76 2.72
CA GLN A 72 42.27 -10.77 3.77
C GLN A 72 41.54 -9.43 3.86
N SER A 73 42.24 -8.32 3.60
CA SER A 73 41.62 -7.00 3.51
C SER A 73 40.65 -6.91 2.32
N ARG A 74 41.08 -7.40 1.15
CA ARG A 74 40.21 -7.52 -0.04
C ARG A 74 38.98 -8.37 0.21
N GLU A 75 39.11 -9.54 0.84
CA GLU A 75 37.98 -10.40 1.20
C GLU A 75 37.04 -9.76 2.22
N LYS A 76 37.59 -9.13 3.28
CA LYS A 76 36.82 -8.41 4.30
C LYS A 76 36.00 -7.28 3.67
N PHE A 77 36.62 -6.49 2.79
CA PHE A 77 35.96 -5.40 2.05
C PHE A 77 34.86 -5.94 1.13
N ALA A 78 35.16 -6.97 0.33
CA ALA A 78 34.19 -7.60 -0.57
C ALA A 78 32.99 -8.19 0.18
N ARG A 79 33.22 -8.85 1.33
CA ARG A 79 32.16 -9.41 2.18
C ARG A 79 31.25 -8.34 2.78
N ILE A 80 31.82 -7.24 3.28
CA ILE A 80 31.04 -6.14 3.86
C ILE A 80 30.22 -5.43 2.77
N TRP A 81 30.85 -5.10 1.64
CA TRP A 81 30.14 -4.43 0.54
C TRP A 81 29.15 -5.34 -0.20
N GLY A 82 29.37 -6.66 -0.24
CA GLY A 82 28.44 -7.65 -0.79
C GLY A 82 27.05 -7.63 -0.13
N TYR A 83 26.99 -7.33 1.17
CA TYR A 83 25.70 -7.14 1.86
C TYR A 83 24.96 -5.88 1.41
N HIS A 84 25.68 -4.82 1.03
CA HIS A 84 25.11 -3.53 0.64
C HIS A 84 24.90 -3.38 -0.87
N VAL A 85 25.68 -4.05 -1.71
CA VAL A 85 25.67 -3.90 -3.17
C VAL A 85 25.75 -5.28 -3.82
N SER A 86 24.71 -5.62 -4.59
CA SER A 86 24.57 -6.93 -5.24
C SER A 86 23.90 -6.78 -6.60
N ALA A 87 23.97 -7.83 -7.43
CA ALA A 87 23.11 -8.04 -8.59
C ALA A 87 22.25 -9.30 -8.41
N VAL A 88 21.81 -9.55 -7.17
CA VAL A 88 20.85 -10.61 -6.85
C VAL A 88 19.45 -10.09 -7.17
N ASN A 89 18.81 -10.68 -8.17
CA ASN A 89 17.38 -10.54 -8.39
C ASN A 89 16.64 -11.55 -7.51
N PRO A 90 15.66 -11.16 -6.68
CA PRO A 90 14.93 -12.14 -5.89
C PRO A 90 14.09 -13.11 -6.73
N GLU A 91 13.64 -12.70 -7.93
CA GLU A 91 12.88 -13.55 -8.85
C GLU A 91 13.42 -13.37 -10.29
N PRO A 92 14.54 -14.03 -10.65
CA PRO A 92 15.22 -13.83 -11.94
C PRO A 92 14.43 -14.32 -13.16
N GLN A 93 13.44 -15.19 -12.93
CA GLN A 93 12.54 -15.76 -13.93
C GLN A 93 11.14 -15.12 -13.94
N ARG A 94 10.93 -14.00 -13.21
CA ARG A 94 9.60 -13.36 -13.10
C ARG A 94 9.09 -12.87 -14.46
N VAL A 95 7.93 -13.38 -14.84
CA VAL A 95 7.10 -12.83 -15.93
C VAL A 95 6.05 -11.91 -15.31
N GLN A 96 5.88 -10.71 -15.84
CA GLN A 96 4.86 -9.76 -15.38
C GLN A 96 3.46 -10.26 -15.78
N ALA A 97 2.54 -10.37 -14.84
CA ALA A 97 1.20 -10.91 -15.09
C ALA A 97 0.28 -9.88 -15.78
N PRO A 98 -0.68 -10.29 -16.62
CA PRO A 98 -1.72 -9.40 -17.14
C PRO A 98 -2.49 -8.73 -15.99
N GLY A 99 -2.50 -7.40 -15.95
CA GLY A 99 -3.09 -6.61 -14.86
C GLY A 99 -2.13 -6.25 -13.71
N GLU A 100 -0.87 -6.70 -13.74
CA GLU A 100 0.16 -6.29 -12.79
C GLU A 100 0.62 -4.85 -13.08
N GLY A 101 0.10 -3.89 -12.31
CA GLY A 101 0.38 -2.46 -12.47
C GLY A 101 1.84 -2.06 -12.32
N ASN A 102 2.22 -0.91 -12.91
CA ASN A 102 3.60 -0.44 -12.95
C ASN A 102 4.11 -0.03 -11.54
N PRO A 103 5.09 -0.73 -10.94
CA PRO A 103 5.51 -0.56 -9.54
C PRO A 103 6.16 0.80 -9.22
N LEU A 104 6.34 1.66 -10.22
CA LEU A 104 6.98 2.97 -10.08
C LEU A 104 5.97 4.12 -9.90
N ILE A 105 4.68 3.86 -10.15
CA ILE A 105 3.62 4.87 -10.10
C ILE A 105 2.68 4.69 -8.90
N ASN A 106 2.69 3.51 -8.30
CA ASN A 106 2.18 3.28 -6.95
C ASN A 106 3.17 3.90 -5.94
N SER A 107 2.71 4.38 -4.79
CA SER A 107 3.61 4.96 -3.80
C SER A 107 4.57 3.91 -3.22
N PRO A 108 5.88 4.22 -3.04
CA PRO A 108 6.80 3.37 -2.30
C PRO A 108 6.46 3.26 -0.80
N LEU A 109 5.43 4.01 -0.35
CA LEU A 109 4.85 3.93 1.00
C LEU A 109 3.53 3.14 1.03
N GLU A 110 2.86 2.92 -0.11
CA GLU A 110 1.69 2.03 -0.24
C GLU A 110 2.10 0.57 -0.44
N HIS A 111 3.28 0.35 -1.05
CA HIS A 111 3.87 -0.98 -1.17
C HIS A 111 4.79 -1.29 0.00
N PRO A 112 4.59 -2.41 0.72
CA PRO A 112 5.53 -2.81 1.75
C PRO A 112 6.91 -3.09 1.13
N LEU A 113 7.97 -2.59 1.79
CA LEU A 113 9.37 -2.77 1.43
C LEU A 113 9.77 -4.26 1.55
N SER A 114 9.35 -5.01 0.55
CA SER A 114 9.31 -6.47 0.52
C SER A 114 10.23 -7.00 -0.58
N ILE A 115 10.62 -8.27 -0.47
CA ILE A 115 11.42 -8.96 -1.47
C ILE A 115 10.68 -8.99 -2.83
N GLN A 116 9.35 -9.11 -2.81
CA GLN A 116 8.50 -9.07 -4.01
C GLN A 116 8.43 -7.67 -4.63
N PHE A 117 8.27 -6.60 -3.84
CA PHE A 117 8.29 -5.22 -4.36
C PHE A 117 9.68 -4.83 -4.87
N LEU A 118 10.74 -5.23 -4.16
CA LEU A 118 12.11 -5.10 -4.64
C LEU A 118 12.28 -5.79 -5.99
N SER A 119 11.80 -7.02 -6.13
CA SER A 119 11.79 -7.75 -7.41
C SER A 119 10.98 -7.05 -8.49
N MET A 120 9.80 -6.49 -8.19
CA MET A 120 9.02 -5.68 -9.15
C MET A 120 9.85 -4.48 -9.66
N VAL A 121 10.39 -3.68 -8.75
CA VAL A 121 11.18 -2.48 -9.10
C VAL A 121 12.45 -2.88 -9.84
N VAL A 122 13.22 -3.86 -9.35
CA VAL A 122 14.45 -4.36 -9.98
C VAL A 122 14.18 -4.92 -11.39
N ASN A 123 13.15 -5.76 -11.58
CA ASN A 123 12.77 -6.27 -12.90
C ASN A 123 12.22 -5.18 -13.85
N ARG A 124 11.75 -4.04 -13.31
CA ARG A 124 11.22 -2.91 -14.07
C ARG A 124 12.26 -1.83 -14.43
N VAL A 125 13.23 -1.53 -13.56
CA VAL A 125 14.19 -0.40 -13.74
C VAL A 125 15.66 -0.79 -13.71
N GLN A 126 16.02 -1.93 -13.10
CA GLN A 126 17.42 -2.40 -13.06
C GLN A 126 17.71 -3.49 -14.09
N ARG A 127 16.68 -4.18 -14.58
CA ARG A 127 16.82 -5.21 -15.61
C ARG A 127 17.08 -4.57 -16.97
N HIS A 128 18.30 -4.73 -17.45
CA HIS A 128 18.70 -4.36 -18.78
C HIS A 128 17.93 -5.18 -19.83
N ARG A 129 17.54 -4.52 -20.92
CA ARG A 129 17.06 -5.15 -22.15
C ARG A 129 17.86 -4.54 -23.29
N CYS A 130 18.54 -5.38 -24.05
CA CYS A 130 19.40 -4.91 -25.13
C CYS A 130 18.57 -4.18 -26.21
N ASN A 131 19.06 -3.03 -26.66
CA ASN A 131 18.47 -2.20 -27.70
C ASN A 131 19.56 -1.57 -28.59
N ASN A 132 19.16 -0.89 -29.66
CA ASN A 132 20.07 -0.30 -30.65
C ASN A 132 21.04 0.75 -30.06
N TYR A 133 20.74 1.32 -28.89
CA TYR A 133 21.65 2.26 -28.20
C TYR A 133 22.81 1.54 -27.50
N CYS A 134 22.54 0.41 -26.85
CA CYS A 134 23.54 -0.31 -26.06
C CYS A 134 24.25 -1.43 -26.84
N MET A 135 23.61 -2.03 -27.85
CA MET A 135 24.27 -2.96 -28.77
C MET A 135 25.17 -2.16 -29.69
N GLN A 136 26.49 -2.29 -29.52
CA GLN A 136 27.49 -1.53 -30.26
C GLN A 136 28.59 -2.48 -30.75
N LEU A 137 29.22 -2.15 -31.88
CA LEU A 137 30.34 -2.93 -32.40
C LEU A 137 31.55 -2.76 -31.48
N ASN A 138 31.90 -3.81 -30.72
CA ASN A 138 33.06 -3.80 -29.85
C ASN A 138 34.34 -3.69 -30.71
N LYS A 139 35.09 -2.61 -30.51
CA LYS A 139 36.27 -2.28 -31.33
C LYS A 139 37.38 -3.34 -31.25
N HIS A 140 37.40 -4.16 -30.20
CA HIS A 140 38.40 -5.22 -29.97
C HIS A 140 37.95 -6.59 -30.50
N THR A 141 36.78 -7.08 -30.10
CA THR A 141 36.28 -8.41 -30.51
C THR A 141 35.68 -8.44 -31.91
N LYS A 142 35.36 -7.26 -32.48
CA LYS A 142 34.62 -7.08 -33.75
C LYS A 142 33.21 -7.67 -33.76
N GLN A 143 32.66 -8.02 -32.61
CA GLN A 143 31.28 -8.50 -32.48
C GLN A 143 30.34 -7.36 -32.03
N VAL A 144 29.06 -7.49 -32.36
CA VAL A 144 28.02 -6.56 -31.89
C VAL A 144 27.57 -7.03 -30.50
N GLU A 145 28.07 -6.35 -29.48
CA GLU A 145 27.92 -6.72 -28.08
C GLU A 145 27.19 -5.61 -27.32
N CYS A 146 26.62 -5.92 -26.15
CA CYS A 146 26.16 -4.86 -25.28
C CYS A 146 27.37 -4.12 -24.68
N ARG A 147 27.49 -2.82 -24.96
CA ARG A 147 28.57 -1.94 -24.45
C ARG A 147 28.69 -1.88 -22.92
N PHE A 148 27.65 -2.32 -22.21
CA PHE A 148 27.61 -2.40 -20.76
C PHE A 148 28.02 -3.79 -20.23
N GLY A 149 28.29 -4.77 -21.10
CA GLY A 149 28.77 -6.11 -20.76
C GLY A 149 27.68 -7.13 -20.45
N PHE A 150 26.43 -6.88 -20.84
CA PHE A 150 25.30 -7.79 -20.64
C PHE A 150 25.25 -8.92 -21.69
N PRO A 151 24.88 -10.16 -21.30
CA PRO A 151 24.63 -10.63 -19.94
C PRO A 151 25.92 -10.88 -19.14
N HIS A 152 25.91 -10.51 -17.86
CA HIS A 152 27.03 -10.77 -16.95
C HIS A 152 27.02 -12.22 -16.42
N ALA A 153 28.20 -12.82 -16.23
CA ALA A 153 28.33 -14.15 -15.65
C ALA A 153 27.87 -14.21 -14.17
N GLN A 154 27.11 -15.24 -13.80
CA GLN A 154 26.59 -15.48 -12.44
C GLN A 154 27.71 -15.78 -11.43
N ARG A 155 27.52 -15.37 -10.17
CA ARG A 155 28.51 -15.48 -9.07
C ARG A 155 27.83 -15.65 -7.71
N LEU A 156 28.28 -16.64 -6.94
CA LEU A 156 27.72 -17.02 -5.64
C LEU A 156 28.15 -16.10 -4.48
N LEU A 157 29.29 -15.41 -4.61
CA LEU A 157 29.86 -14.56 -3.57
C LEU A 157 30.38 -13.26 -4.19
N ALA A 158 30.42 -12.20 -3.37
CA ALA A 158 31.03 -10.93 -3.76
C ALA A 158 32.57 -11.00 -3.70
N SER A 159 33.24 -10.39 -4.67
CA SER A 159 34.71 -10.42 -4.82
C SER A 159 35.29 -9.05 -5.20
N LEU A 160 36.60 -8.90 -5.04
CA LEU A 160 37.39 -7.86 -5.71
C LEU A 160 38.21 -8.51 -6.82
N GLU A 161 38.02 -8.06 -8.05
CA GLU A 161 38.69 -8.59 -9.24
C GLU A 161 39.58 -7.53 -9.89
N LYS A 162 40.81 -7.90 -10.26
CA LYS A 162 41.71 -7.04 -11.02
C LYS A 162 41.41 -7.24 -12.51
N ILE A 163 40.44 -6.48 -13.03
CA ILE A 163 40.10 -6.49 -14.46
C ILE A 163 41.35 -6.14 -15.28
N PRO A 164 41.67 -6.86 -16.37
CA PRO A 164 42.74 -6.48 -17.27
C PRO A 164 42.67 -5.00 -17.67
N HIS A 165 43.83 -4.33 -17.66
CA HIS A 165 43.99 -2.89 -17.92
C HIS A 165 43.35 -1.92 -16.89
N SER A 166 42.65 -2.40 -15.85
CA SER A 166 42.21 -1.54 -14.74
C SER A 166 43.37 -1.16 -13.82
N LYS A 167 43.46 0.13 -13.46
CA LYS A 167 44.41 0.64 -12.46
C LYS A 167 44.00 0.33 -11.01
N HIS A 168 42.74 -0.04 -10.77
CA HIS A 168 42.19 -0.33 -9.45
C HIS A 168 41.48 -1.70 -9.43
N TRP A 169 41.31 -2.27 -8.25
CA TRP A 169 40.45 -3.45 -8.08
C TRP A 169 38.99 -3.09 -8.45
N SER A 170 38.21 -4.06 -8.89
CA SER A 170 36.80 -3.85 -9.23
C SER A 170 35.93 -4.69 -8.33
N PHE A 171 35.02 -4.04 -7.61
CA PHE A 171 34.02 -4.73 -6.82
C PHE A 171 33.02 -5.45 -7.72
N ARG A 172 32.73 -6.70 -7.37
CA ARG A 172 31.81 -7.58 -8.07
C ARG A 172 30.87 -8.16 -7.03
N GLY A 173 29.61 -7.73 -7.05
CA GLY A 173 28.61 -8.24 -6.13
C GLY A 173 28.19 -9.67 -6.45
N GLU A 174 27.58 -10.34 -5.46
CA GLU A 174 26.82 -11.57 -5.67
C GLU A 174 25.77 -11.37 -6.79
N ARG A 175 25.58 -12.37 -7.64
CA ARG A 175 24.82 -12.25 -8.89
C ARG A 175 24.19 -13.57 -9.30
N ASN A 176 22.87 -13.68 -9.16
CA ASN A 176 22.08 -14.76 -9.75
C ASN A 176 21.42 -14.37 -11.10
N ASP A 177 21.36 -13.07 -11.44
CA ASP A 177 20.77 -12.60 -12.70
C ASP A 177 21.84 -11.93 -13.58
N GLY A 178 21.99 -12.44 -14.80
CA GLY A 178 22.92 -11.88 -15.76
C GLY A 178 22.49 -10.52 -16.31
N GLN A 179 21.20 -10.16 -16.22
CA GLN A 179 20.61 -8.98 -16.88
C GLN A 179 20.40 -7.77 -15.95
N ILE A 180 20.96 -7.76 -14.74
CA ILE A 180 20.76 -6.66 -13.77
C ILE A 180 22.09 -6.01 -13.37
N ASN A 181 22.13 -4.68 -13.24
CA ASN A 181 23.32 -3.97 -12.76
C ASN A 181 23.56 -4.15 -11.25
N HIS A 182 24.74 -3.75 -10.75
CA HIS A 182 24.94 -3.67 -9.30
C HIS A 182 24.01 -2.60 -8.72
N TYR A 183 23.31 -2.95 -7.64
CA TYR A 183 22.37 -2.05 -6.99
C TYR A 183 22.38 -2.22 -5.47
N ASN A 184 22.00 -1.16 -4.75
CA ASN A 184 21.68 -1.23 -3.33
C ASN A 184 20.17 -1.39 -3.15
N ARG A 185 19.77 -2.42 -2.40
CA ARG A 185 18.35 -2.82 -2.21
C ARG A 185 17.47 -1.70 -1.65
N LEU A 186 18.00 -0.87 -0.76
CA LEU A 186 17.24 0.27 -0.22
C LEU A 186 17.18 1.44 -1.20
N LEU A 187 18.30 1.79 -1.86
CA LEU A 187 18.35 2.96 -2.74
C LEU A 187 17.49 2.79 -3.99
N THR A 188 17.48 1.61 -4.62
CA THR A 188 16.62 1.34 -5.78
C THR A 188 15.13 1.48 -5.44
N VAL A 189 14.70 1.02 -4.26
CA VAL A 189 13.29 1.09 -3.86
C VAL A 189 12.91 2.47 -3.31
N ALA A 190 13.81 3.16 -2.60
CA ALA A 190 13.59 4.54 -2.14
C ALA A 190 13.58 5.56 -3.30
N TRP A 191 14.27 5.27 -4.41
CA TRP A 191 14.32 6.14 -5.58
C TRP A 191 13.28 5.78 -6.66
N LEU A 192 12.80 4.53 -6.72
CA LEU A 192 11.90 3.99 -7.76
C LEU A 192 12.37 4.28 -9.20
N ALA A 193 13.68 4.24 -9.42
CA ALA A 193 14.30 4.35 -10.74
C ALA A 193 15.62 3.57 -10.76
N ASN A 194 16.27 3.50 -11.93
CA ASN A 194 17.58 2.88 -12.06
C ASN A 194 18.58 3.55 -11.10
N THR A 195 19.36 2.76 -10.37
CA THR A 195 20.45 3.23 -9.51
C THR A 195 21.66 2.31 -9.71
N ASP A 196 22.63 2.75 -10.52
CA ASP A 196 23.94 2.10 -10.62
C ASP A 196 24.80 2.52 -9.42
N VAL A 197 25.20 1.56 -8.59
CA VAL A 197 25.94 1.81 -7.34
C VAL A 197 27.02 0.76 -7.15
N SER A 198 28.25 1.21 -6.92
CA SER A 198 29.40 0.37 -6.55
C SER A 198 30.25 1.12 -5.52
N PRO A 199 30.89 0.44 -4.56
CA PRO A 199 31.94 1.07 -3.77
C PRO A 199 33.12 1.47 -4.66
N CYS A 200 33.77 2.58 -4.31
CA CYS A 200 35.10 2.90 -4.80
C CYS A 200 36.16 2.09 -4.04
N THR A 201 37.20 1.65 -4.73
CA THR A 201 38.26 0.76 -4.23
C THR A 201 39.61 1.46 -4.08
N SER A 202 39.72 2.71 -4.54
CA SER A 202 40.90 3.54 -4.37
C SER A 202 40.52 5.02 -4.46
N LEU A 203 41.35 5.89 -3.89
CA LEU A 203 41.24 7.33 -4.08
C LEU A 203 41.30 7.71 -5.57
N GLN A 204 42.10 6.99 -6.37
CA GLN A 204 42.13 7.19 -7.82
C GLN A 204 40.78 6.93 -8.47
N GLN A 205 40.04 5.89 -8.08
CA GLN A 205 38.69 5.64 -8.62
C GLN A 205 37.69 6.73 -8.22
N VAL A 206 37.82 7.31 -7.03
CA VAL A 206 37.02 8.47 -6.57
C VAL A 206 37.34 9.71 -7.42
N ILE A 207 38.62 9.99 -7.64
CA ILE A 207 39.10 11.07 -8.50
C ILE A 207 38.61 10.87 -9.93
N ASP A 208 38.77 9.66 -10.48
CA ASP A 208 38.40 9.34 -11.87
C ASP A 208 36.88 9.44 -12.07
N TYR A 209 36.07 9.03 -11.09
CA TYR A 209 34.62 9.21 -11.15
C TYR A 209 34.22 10.69 -11.03
N ALA A 210 34.86 11.46 -10.15
CA ALA A 210 34.62 12.90 -10.03
C ALA A 210 35.09 13.68 -11.27
N ALA A 211 36.21 13.28 -11.87
CA ALA A 211 36.65 13.71 -13.20
C ALA A 211 35.47 13.50 -14.13
N LYS A 212 35.11 12.21 -14.30
CA LYS A 212 34.12 11.65 -15.21
C LYS A 212 32.68 12.14 -15.00
N TYR A 213 32.29 12.89 -13.97
CA TYR A 213 30.86 13.13 -13.69
C TYR A 213 30.37 14.55 -13.36
N CYS A 214 31.03 15.61 -13.86
CA CYS A 214 30.37 16.93 -14.06
C CYS A 214 30.33 17.96 -15.34
N SER A 215 30.80 18.16 -16.63
CA SER A 215 31.79 17.97 -17.80
C SER A 215 31.63 17.00 -19.02
N LYS A 216 30.44 16.55 -19.38
CA LYS A 216 30.13 15.54 -20.41
C LYS A 216 29.10 16.26 -21.22
N SER A 217 29.60 17.00 -22.21
CA SER A 217 28.81 17.79 -23.15
C SER A 217 27.35 17.33 -23.19
N GLU A 218 26.46 18.03 -22.44
CA GLU A 218 25.03 17.80 -22.58
C GLU A 218 24.73 18.01 -24.07
N LYS A 219 23.81 17.25 -24.67
CA LYS A 219 23.73 17.09 -26.14
C LYS A 219 23.34 18.36 -26.94
N LYS A 220 23.44 19.56 -26.34
CA LYS A 220 23.36 20.90 -26.93
C LYS A 220 24.40 21.92 -26.36
N SER A 221 25.44 21.48 -25.64
CA SER A 221 26.56 22.32 -25.15
C SER A 221 27.90 21.95 -25.81
N GLU A 222 28.99 22.64 -25.46
CA GLU A 222 30.34 22.47 -26.06
C GLU A 222 30.81 21.00 -26.06
N SER A 223 31.43 20.54 -27.15
CA SER A 223 31.87 19.14 -27.27
C SER A 223 33.10 18.89 -26.39
N PHE A 224 33.00 17.91 -25.47
CA PHE A 224 33.97 17.87 -24.37
C PHE A 224 35.36 17.35 -24.72
N ALA A 225 35.51 16.74 -25.90
CA ALA A 225 36.80 16.33 -26.44
C ALA A 225 37.72 17.54 -26.74
N GLN A 226 37.17 18.68 -27.17
CA GLN A 226 37.95 19.90 -27.46
C GLN A 226 38.51 20.51 -26.17
N ILE A 227 37.63 20.69 -25.18
CA ILE A 227 37.98 21.19 -23.85
C ILE A 227 39.04 20.31 -23.18
N GLY A 228 38.85 18.98 -23.16
CA GLY A 228 39.85 18.05 -22.63
C GLY A 228 41.22 18.17 -23.33
N LYS A 229 41.24 18.36 -24.65
CA LYS A 229 42.47 18.59 -25.44
C LYS A 229 43.21 19.87 -25.00
N ALA A 230 42.50 20.97 -24.78
CA ALA A 230 43.08 22.25 -24.36
C ALA A 230 43.64 22.23 -22.91
N LEU A 231 43.27 21.22 -22.13
CA LEU A 231 43.63 21.07 -20.72
C LEU A 231 44.76 20.08 -20.49
N MET A 232 44.90 19.05 -21.33
CA MET A 232 45.98 18.05 -21.25
C MET A 232 47.39 18.65 -21.05
N PRO A 233 47.84 19.70 -21.77
CA PRO A 233 49.17 20.30 -21.57
C PRO A 233 49.33 21.08 -20.26
N ARG A 234 48.27 21.21 -19.46
CA ARG A 234 48.22 21.97 -18.20
C ARG A 234 47.96 21.07 -17.00
N VAL A 235 47.93 19.75 -17.19
CA VAL A 235 47.86 18.74 -16.14
C VAL A 235 49.19 18.72 -15.36
N LYS A 236 49.15 18.41 -14.05
CA LYS A 236 50.37 18.24 -13.22
C LYS A 236 50.76 16.76 -13.12
N ASP A 237 51.97 16.41 -13.53
CA ASP A 237 52.44 15.02 -13.70
C ASP A 237 52.42 14.18 -12.41
N HIS A 238 52.66 14.82 -11.26
CA HIS A 238 52.64 14.18 -9.93
C HIS A 238 51.23 13.70 -9.50
N ASN A 239 50.16 14.26 -10.03
CA ASN A 239 48.79 13.79 -9.74
C ASN A 239 47.84 14.19 -10.90
N PRO A 240 47.99 13.53 -12.07
CA PRO A 240 47.53 14.09 -13.32
C PRO A 240 46.01 14.05 -13.42
N LEU A 241 45.37 12.96 -12.99
CA LEU A 241 43.92 12.87 -12.99
C LEU A 241 43.30 13.92 -12.05
N VAL A 242 43.82 14.16 -10.84
CA VAL A 242 43.33 15.27 -9.96
C VAL A 242 43.46 16.63 -10.64
N SER A 243 44.59 16.91 -11.29
CA SER A 243 44.83 18.19 -11.94
C SER A 243 44.08 18.37 -13.26
N PHE A 244 43.77 17.27 -13.96
CA PHE A 244 42.90 17.28 -15.13
C PHE A 244 41.49 17.57 -14.68
N THR A 245 40.95 16.73 -13.78
CA THR A 245 39.71 16.90 -13.02
C THR A 245 39.56 18.35 -12.63
N SER A 246 40.35 18.92 -11.72
CA SER A 246 40.13 20.28 -11.22
C SER A 246 40.08 21.40 -12.28
N LYS A 247 40.64 21.22 -13.48
CA LYS A 247 40.68 22.25 -14.53
C LYS A 247 39.63 22.04 -15.61
N LEU A 248 39.48 20.80 -16.06
CA LEU A 248 38.33 20.26 -16.81
C LEU A 248 37.02 20.65 -16.13
N LEU A 249 37.04 20.47 -14.82
CA LEU A 249 35.94 20.77 -13.96
C LEU A 249 35.53 22.27 -14.10
N ASN A 250 36.38 23.23 -14.47
CA ASN A 250 36.01 24.66 -14.49
C ASN A 250 35.38 25.15 -15.83
N GLN A 251 35.13 24.29 -16.83
CA GLN A 251 35.09 24.74 -18.24
C GLN A 251 33.76 24.70 -19.04
N HIS A 252 32.63 24.05 -18.68
CA HIS A 252 31.33 24.35 -19.36
C HIS A 252 30.75 25.74 -18.98
N SER A 253 31.54 26.64 -18.39
CA SER A 253 31.11 28.03 -18.18
C SER A 253 31.05 28.85 -19.49
N ARG A 254 31.09 28.19 -20.66
CA ARG A 254 31.23 28.72 -22.03
C ARG A 254 30.38 27.92 -23.03
N SER A 255 30.28 28.38 -24.29
CA SER A 255 29.25 27.95 -25.24
C SER A 255 29.66 28.04 -26.72
N LEU A 256 29.66 26.90 -27.42
CA LEU A 256 30.00 26.74 -28.83
C LEU A 256 28.87 27.17 -29.76
N ARG A 257 29.21 27.36 -31.03
CA ARG A 257 28.25 27.36 -32.13
C ARG A 257 28.81 26.59 -33.32
N ILE A 258 27.96 25.76 -33.91
CA ILE A 258 28.21 25.04 -35.16
C ILE A 258 27.49 25.81 -36.28
N ASP A 259 28.16 26.11 -37.38
CA ASP A 259 27.54 26.52 -38.65
C ASP A 259 28.16 25.65 -39.75
N GLY A 260 27.37 24.77 -40.40
CA GLY A 260 27.91 23.73 -41.28
C GLY A 260 28.60 22.60 -40.52
N ASP A 261 29.51 21.88 -41.17
CA ASP A 261 30.19 20.70 -40.58
C ASP A 261 31.42 21.05 -39.71
N GLU A 262 31.83 22.32 -39.63
CA GLU A 262 32.94 22.76 -38.77
C GLU A 262 32.45 23.16 -37.36
N VAL A 263 32.78 22.32 -36.37
CA VAL A 263 32.58 22.57 -34.93
C VAL A 263 33.70 23.48 -34.40
N ASP A 264 33.71 24.70 -34.92
CA ASP A 264 34.69 25.73 -34.62
C ASP A 264 34.52 26.29 -33.19
N GLU A 265 35.62 26.52 -32.46
CA GLU A 265 35.58 27.22 -31.17
C GLU A 265 35.21 28.69 -31.45
N ALA A 266 33.90 28.97 -31.43
CA ALA A 266 33.33 30.28 -31.75
C ALA A 266 34.10 31.37 -30.98
N PRO A 267 34.94 32.18 -31.65
CA PRO A 267 36.11 32.77 -31.02
C PRO A 267 35.67 33.57 -29.81
N ASN A 268 36.25 33.24 -28.66
CA ASN A 268 35.72 33.71 -27.40
C ASN A 268 35.85 35.23 -27.33
N ALA A 269 35.12 35.86 -26.41
CA ALA A 269 35.01 37.32 -26.41
C ALA A 269 36.37 38.06 -26.37
N TYR A 270 37.42 37.39 -25.85
CA TYR A 270 38.79 37.90 -25.85
C TYR A 270 39.50 37.72 -27.20
N GLU A 271 39.37 36.58 -27.89
CA GLU A 271 39.91 36.44 -29.26
C GLU A 271 39.23 37.40 -30.24
N LYS A 272 37.91 37.58 -30.14
CA LYS A 272 37.19 38.61 -30.90
C LYS A 272 37.71 40.02 -30.62
N TYR A 273 38.06 40.30 -29.36
CA TYR A 273 38.66 41.57 -28.97
C TYR A 273 40.09 41.76 -29.51
N CYS A 274 40.97 40.76 -29.44
CA CYS A 274 42.32 40.86 -30.01
C CYS A 274 42.30 40.92 -31.55
N ARG A 275 41.29 40.32 -32.19
CA ARG A 275 41.01 40.39 -33.64
C ARG A 275 40.03 41.49 -34.04
N ARG A 276 39.81 42.52 -33.20
CA ARG A 276 38.91 43.64 -33.52
C ARG A 276 39.38 44.43 -34.75
N PRO A 277 38.48 45.09 -35.52
CA PRO A 277 38.88 46.03 -36.57
C PRO A 277 39.69 47.20 -36.01
N GLU A 278 40.53 47.80 -36.84
CA GLU A 278 41.36 48.98 -36.49
C GLU A 278 40.49 50.16 -36.04
N ALA A 279 39.29 50.32 -36.60
CA ALA A 279 38.29 51.32 -36.18
C ALA A 279 37.79 51.14 -34.72
N LEU A 280 38.19 50.07 -34.03
CA LEU A 280 37.90 49.80 -32.62
C LEU A 280 39.19 49.62 -31.78
N GLU A 281 40.36 50.05 -32.27
CA GLU A 281 41.65 49.79 -31.59
C GLU A 281 41.66 50.33 -30.15
N ASP A 282 41.14 51.54 -29.92
CA ASP A 282 41.17 52.23 -28.62
C ASP A 282 40.20 51.66 -27.56
N LEU A 283 39.39 50.65 -27.90
CA LEU A 283 38.53 50.00 -26.90
C LEU A 283 39.35 49.14 -25.95
N THR A 284 39.08 49.28 -24.65
CA THR A 284 39.56 48.34 -23.61
C THR A 284 38.67 47.11 -23.53
N TYR A 285 39.21 45.96 -23.11
CA TYR A 285 38.46 44.69 -23.16
C TYR A 285 37.19 44.70 -22.29
N VAL A 286 37.24 45.28 -21.09
CA VAL A 286 36.06 45.45 -20.23
C VAL A 286 34.98 46.31 -20.90
N SER A 287 35.37 47.32 -21.68
CA SER A 287 34.43 48.21 -22.40
C SER A 287 33.80 47.50 -23.60
N PHE A 288 34.58 46.72 -24.34
CA PHE A 288 34.09 45.84 -25.40
C PHE A 288 33.04 44.86 -24.85
N LEU A 289 33.33 44.18 -23.72
CA LEU A 289 32.39 43.28 -23.05
C LEU A 289 31.12 43.97 -22.55
N LYS A 290 31.24 45.14 -21.89
CA LYS A 290 30.11 45.85 -21.26
C LYS A 290 29.17 46.52 -22.27
N TYR A 291 29.70 47.05 -23.39
CA TYR A 291 28.99 48.00 -24.25
C TYR A 291 28.83 47.60 -25.73
N TRP A 292 29.44 46.52 -26.22
CA TRP A 292 29.39 46.17 -27.66
C TRP A 292 28.67 44.85 -27.96
N ASN A 293 28.01 44.76 -29.11
CA ASN A 293 27.27 43.58 -29.54
C ASN A 293 28.05 42.70 -30.55
N PHE A 294 29.21 42.20 -30.12
CA PHE A 294 30.10 41.29 -30.86
C PHE A 294 29.54 39.85 -31.04
N ARG A 295 28.21 39.68 -31.02
CA ARG A 295 27.57 38.36 -31.20
C ARG A 295 27.76 37.81 -32.63
N SER A 296 27.74 38.68 -33.64
CA SER A 296 28.00 38.28 -35.02
C SER A 296 29.41 37.71 -35.21
N ARG A 297 29.58 36.84 -36.21
CA ARG A 297 30.92 36.36 -36.65
C ARG A 297 31.66 37.44 -37.44
N ASP A 298 30.95 38.23 -38.27
CA ASP A 298 31.51 39.34 -39.04
C ASP A 298 31.75 40.59 -38.15
N PRO A 299 33.01 41.05 -38.00
CA PRO A 299 33.32 42.25 -37.21
C PRO A 299 32.77 43.56 -37.76
N SER A 300 32.53 43.68 -39.06
CA SER A 300 31.93 44.89 -39.67
C SER A 300 30.49 45.12 -39.23
N THR A 301 29.80 44.04 -38.83
CA THR A 301 28.42 44.07 -38.32
C THR A 301 28.33 44.31 -36.81
N TRP A 302 29.45 44.43 -36.10
CA TRP A 302 29.45 44.72 -34.66
C TRP A 302 29.03 46.17 -34.43
N LYS A 303 28.02 46.36 -33.58
CA LYS A 303 27.50 47.68 -33.20
C LYS A 303 27.52 47.86 -31.70
N GLN A 304 27.66 49.11 -31.25
CA GLN A 304 27.50 49.46 -29.85
C GLN A 304 26.07 49.12 -29.39
N TRP A 305 25.93 48.65 -28.16
CA TRP A 305 24.67 48.15 -27.61
C TRP A 305 23.75 49.30 -27.21
N GLN A 306 22.82 49.67 -28.10
CA GLN A 306 21.79 50.68 -27.86
C GLN A 306 20.39 50.08 -28.12
N PRO A 307 19.67 49.63 -27.07
CA PRO A 307 18.27 49.18 -27.19
C PRO A 307 17.32 50.38 -27.20
N SER A 308 16.37 50.39 -28.13
CA SER A 308 15.48 51.53 -28.40
C SER A 308 14.37 51.81 -27.36
N ASN A 309 14.41 51.21 -26.16
CA ASN A 309 13.33 51.40 -25.16
C ASN A 309 13.71 51.24 -23.67
N VAL A 310 15.00 51.19 -23.31
CA VAL A 310 15.44 51.38 -21.90
C VAL A 310 16.78 52.11 -21.91
N ASN A 311 16.91 53.20 -21.13
CA ASN A 311 18.15 53.96 -20.98
C ASN A 311 19.36 53.04 -20.75
N GLY A 312 20.28 53.01 -21.72
CA GLY A 312 21.23 51.92 -21.93
C GLY A 312 22.26 51.73 -20.81
N ARG A 313 21.94 50.88 -19.83
CA ARG A 313 22.87 50.48 -18.76
C ARG A 313 23.85 49.39 -19.27
N PRO A 314 25.12 49.40 -18.85
CA PRO A 314 26.12 48.39 -19.23
C PRO A 314 25.69 46.96 -18.86
N ARG A 315 26.20 45.98 -19.60
CA ARG A 315 26.09 44.56 -19.23
C ARG A 315 26.86 44.30 -17.93
N VAL A 316 26.25 43.56 -17.00
CA VAL A 316 26.91 43.09 -15.77
C VAL A 316 27.85 41.94 -16.13
N LEU A 317 29.08 41.96 -15.62
CA LEU A 317 30.10 40.95 -15.90
C LEU A 317 30.35 40.05 -14.68
N VAL A 318 30.34 38.74 -14.92
CA VAL A 318 30.72 37.71 -13.94
C VAL A 318 31.91 36.96 -14.52
N TYR A 319 32.93 36.76 -13.70
CA TYR A 319 34.22 36.22 -14.12
C TYR A 319 34.43 34.78 -13.64
N PHE A 320 35.46 34.09 -14.15
CA PHE A 320 36.04 32.91 -13.51
C PHE A 320 37.45 32.59 -14.09
N PRO A 321 38.44 32.15 -13.28
CA PRO A 321 38.53 32.20 -11.81
C PRO A 321 38.66 33.66 -11.28
N ARG A 322 38.60 33.89 -9.96
CA ARG A 322 39.19 35.11 -9.33
C ARG A 322 40.50 34.59 -8.80
N TYR A 323 41.60 35.08 -9.35
CA TYR A 323 42.86 35.00 -8.64
C TYR A 323 42.72 35.79 -7.35
N GLN A 324 43.18 35.24 -6.23
CA GLN A 324 43.11 35.93 -4.94
C GLN A 324 43.79 37.28 -5.07
N ALA A 325 43.03 38.32 -4.74
CA ALA A 325 43.44 39.70 -4.89
C ALA A 325 44.32 40.11 -3.69
N ASP A 326 45.34 39.33 -3.41
CA ASP A 326 46.19 39.46 -2.23
C ASP A 326 47.62 39.78 -2.68
N PRO A 327 48.19 40.95 -2.36
CA PRO A 327 49.56 41.33 -2.73
C PRO A 327 50.64 40.35 -2.30
N GLU A 328 50.40 39.58 -1.24
CA GLU A 328 51.34 38.63 -0.66
C GLU A 328 51.00 37.17 -1.05
N GLY A 329 49.82 36.95 -1.65
CA GLY A 329 49.35 35.65 -2.10
C GLY A 329 49.99 35.18 -3.42
N GLN A 330 50.24 33.88 -3.55
CA GLN A 330 50.87 33.28 -4.76
C GLN A 330 50.11 33.56 -6.08
N GLN A 331 48.84 33.96 -6.01
CA GLN A 331 48.01 34.28 -7.18
C GLN A 331 48.08 35.76 -7.60
N TRP A 332 48.83 36.61 -6.88
CA TRP A 332 48.89 38.06 -7.14
C TRP A 332 49.28 38.39 -8.59
N ALA A 333 50.32 37.72 -9.13
CA ALA A 333 50.79 37.98 -10.49
C ALA A 333 49.74 37.67 -11.57
N ASP A 334 48.89 36.65 -11.36
CA ASP A 334 47.77 36.33 -12.23
C ASP A 334 46.60 37.31 -12.05
N TYR A 335 46.31 37.74 -10.82
CA TYR A 335 45.34 38.80 -10.53
C TYR A 335 45.74 40.11 -11.25
N CYS A 336 46.97 40.58 -11.04
CA CYS A 336 47.53 41.76 -11.71
C CYS A 336 47.44 41.65 -13.24
N ARG A 337 47.82 40.51 -13.82
CA ARG A 337 47.70 40.30 -15.26
C ARG A 337 46.25 40.45 -15.73
N VAL A 338 45.27 39.82 -15.07
CA VAL A 338 43.86 39.95 -15.49
C VAL A 338 43.32 41.37 -15.31
N LYS A 339 43.71 42.10 -14.26
CA LYS A 339 43.32 43.52 -14.10
C LYS A 339 43.88 44.40 -15.23
N LEU A 340 45.12 44.17 -15.67
CA LEU A 340 45.68 44.81 -16.87
C LEU A 340 44.91 44.42 -18.14
N THR A 341 44.71 43.12 -18.36
CA THR A 341 43.98 42.57 -19.53
C THR A 341 42.53 43.07 -19.63
N LEU A 342 41.87 43.41 -18.53
CA LEU A 342 40.53 44.00 -18.56
C LEU A 342 40.54 45.48 -18.93
N ASN A 343 41.51 46.25 -18.43
CA ASN A 343 41.43 47.71 -18.38
C ASN A 343 42.33 48.46 -19.40
N HIS A 344 43.25 47.78 -20.10
CA HIS A 344 44.07 48.40 -21.15
C HIS A 344 43.79 47.86 -22.57
N THR A 345 44.03 48.70 -23.58
CA THR A 345 44.11 48.35 -25.00
C THR A 345 45.31 47.43 -25.26
N HIS A 346 45.12 46.42 -26.11
CA HIS A 346 46.17 45.49 -26.55
C HIS A 346 45.63 44.52 -27.61
N ARG A 347 46.52 43.94 -28.40
CA ARG A 347 46.27 42.75 -29.23
C ARG A 347 47.06 41.53 -28.75
N ARG A 348 48.12 41.73 -27.95
CA ARG A 348 48.93 40.66 -27.34
C ARG A 348 49.16 40.89 -25.84
N LEU A 349 49.39 39.82 -25.08
CA LEU A 349 49.62 39.92 -23.63
C LEU A 349 50.99 40.49 -23.27
N ASP A 350 52.00 40.44 -24.16
CA ASP A 350 53.34 40.96 -23.90
C ASP A 350 53.49 42.48 -24.15
N GLU A 351 52.44 43.10 -24.70
CA GLU A 351 52.24 44.56 -24.75
C GLU A 351 51.89 45.11 -23.36
N LEU A 352 51.13 44.36 -22.55
CA LEU A 352 50.77 44.70 -21.15
C LEU A 352 51.96 44.66 -20.16
N LEU A 353 53.18 44.54 -20.66
CA LEU A 353 54.43 44.69 -19.93
C LEU A 353 55.19 45.97 -20.29
N ALA A 354 54.65 46.81 -21.19
CA ALA A 354 55.23 48.10 -21.56
C ALA A 354 54.21 49.23 -21.39
N PHE A 355 54.56 50.25 -20.62
CA PHE A 355 53.76 51.46 -20.42
C PHE A 355 54.65 52.68 -20.57
N ASP A 356 54.16 53.70 -21.29
CA ASP A 356 54.81 55.02 -21.40
C ASP A 356 56.29 54.95 -21.85
N GLY A 357 56.59 53.98 -22.73
CA GLY A 357 57.94 53.69 -23.26
C GLY A 357 58.81 52.79 -22.37
N GLN A 358 58.43 52.54 -21.11
CA GLN A 358 59.17 51.69 -20.18
C GLN A 358 58.67 50.24 -20.19
N ARG A 359 59.58 49.27 -20.32
CA ARG A 359 59.25 47.83 -20.27
C ARG A 359 59.59 47.21 -18.91
N PHE A 360 58.61 46.54 -18.30
CA PHE A 360 58.68 45.92 -16.98
C PHE A 360 58.89 44.41 -17.08
N ASN A 361 59.64 43.84 -16.13
CA ASN A 361 59.95 42.41 -16.11
C ASN A 361 58.90 41.51 -15.41
N SER A 362 57.79 42.07 -14.93
CA SER A 362 56.66 41.28 -14.42
C SER A 362 55.33 42.06 -14.46
N HIS A 363 54.23 41.33 -14.67
CA HIS A 363 52.87 41.89 -14.67
C HIS A 363 52.51 42.55 -13.33
N ALA A 364 53.09 42.10 -12.21
CA ALA A 364 52.86 42.71 -10.91
C ALA A 364 53.49 44.11 -10.81
N LYS A 365 54.73 44.30 -11.30
CA LYS A 365 55.38 45.62 -11.36
C LYS A 365 54.71 46.54 -12.38
N ALA A 366 54.37 45.99 -13.56
CA ALA A 366 53.65 46.70 -14.60
C ALA A 366 52.28 47.19 -14.09
N PHE A 367 51.54 46.34 -13.37
CA PHE A 367 50.27 46.69 -12.72
C PHE A 367 50.44 47.76 -11.64
N SER A 368 51.44 47.66 -10.76
CA SER A 368 51.68 48.69 -9.74
C SER A 368 51.99 50.07 -10.33
N TYR A 369 52.71 50.13 -11.46
CA TYR A 369 52.99 51.38 -12.17
C TYR A 369 51.72 51.94 -12.87
N CYS A 370 51.08 51.10 -13.68
CA CYS A 370 49.80 51.36 -14.34
C CYS A 370 48.75 51.92 -13.35
N TRP A 371 48.54 51.25 -12.22
CA TRP A 371 47.54 51.60 -11.20
C TRP A 371 47.87 52.88 -10.40
N GLN A 372 49.07 53.45 -10.56
CA GLN A 372 49.48 54.73 -9.97
C GLN A 372 49.42 55.90 -10.96
N HIS A 373 49.58 55.64 -12.26
CA HIS A 373 49.70 56.68 -13.29
C HIS A 373 48.53 56.73 -14.29
N HIS A 374 47.70 55.68 -14.37
CA HIS A 374 46.55 55.59 -15.27
C HIS A 374 45.24 55.42 -14.48
N SER A 375 44.12 55.85 -15.06
CA SER A 375 42.80 55.83 -14.41
C SER A 375 41.92 54.69 -14.94
N HIS A 376 41.19 54.02 -14.04
CA HIS A 376 40.40 52.83 -14.38
C HIS A 376 39.00 52.86 -13.74
N GLY A 377 38.00 52.42 -14.51
CA GLY A 377 36.63 52.23 -14.02
C GLY A 377 36.47 50.94 -13.19
N ASP A 378 35.28 50.73 -12.61
CA ASP A 378 35.00 49.48 -11.91
C ASP A 378 34.73 48.32 -12.89
N ASP A 379 35.61 47.32 -12.84
CA ASP A 379 35.49 46.08 -13.62
C ASP A 379 34.66 45.00 -12.88
N HIS A 380 34.39 45.14 -11.58
CA HIS A 380 33.76 44.11 -10.73
C HIS A 380 34.51 42.76 -10.68
N TYR A 381 35.78 42.71 -11.11
CA TYR A 381 36.63 41.51 -11.01
C TYR A 381 36.96 41.16 -9.55
N GLY A 382 36.69 42.09 -8.63
CA GLY A 382 37.25 42.16 -7.28
C GLY A 382 38.27 43.30 -7.22
N ARG A 383 38.37 43.89 -6.04
CA ARG A 383 39.54 44.71 -5.62
C ARG A 383 40.42 43.84 -4.74
N PRO A 384 41.61 44.30 -4.31
CA PRO A 384 42.40 43.57 -3.34
C PRO A 384 41.58 43.15 -2.10
N LYS A 385 41.66 41.85 -1.74
CA LYS A 385 41.06 41.13 -0.59
C LYS A 385 39.60 40.55 -0.73
N GLU A 386 39.30 39.77 -1.79
CA GLU A 386 38.01 39.00 -1.99
C GLU A 386 38.18 37.54 -2.58
N ALA A 387 37.18 36.62 -2.50
CA ALA A 387 37.30 35.11 -2.68
C ALA A 387 36.34 34.36 -3.70
N ARG A 388 36.44 32.99 -3.92
CA ARG A 388 35.70 32.18 -5.00
C ARG A 388 35.60 30.59 -4.91
N LEU A 389 34.78 29.87 -5.76
CA LEU A 389 34.44 28.37 -5.79
C LEU A 389 34.10 27.71 -7.23
N GLN A 390 33.75 26.38 -7.42
CA GLN A 390 34.05 25.49 -8.64
C GLN A 390 32.94 24.52 -9.42
N PRO A 391 33.00 23.14 -9.73
CA PRO A 391 33.27 22.51 -11.14
C PRO A 391 32.76 20.99 -11.70
N GLN A 392 33.26 20.30 -12.85
CA GLN A 392 32.74 19.30 -14.00
C GLN A 392 33.51 17.92 -14.76
N GLU A 393 33.13 16.58 -15.19
CA GLU A 393 32.71 15.61 -16.47
C GLU A 393 33.53 14.38 -17.30
N ASP A 394 32.98 13.70 -18.41
CA ASP A 394 32.98 12.23 -18.94
C ASP A 394 33.30 11.90 -20.49
N HIS A 395 33.21 10.62 -20.99
CA HIS A 395 33.36 10.11 -22.41
C HIS A 395 32.52 8.82 -22.87
N TYR A 396 31.60 8.85 -23.89
CA TYR A 396 31.03 7.67 -24.67
C TYR A 396 30.16 8.06 -25.91
N GLU A 397 29.94 7.19 -26.94
CA GLU A 397 29.15 7.46 -28.20
C GLU A 397 27.89 6.55 -28.44
N ALA A 398 27.10 6.73 -29.52
CA ALA A 398 25.73 6.14 -29.68
C ALA A 398 25.23 5.92 -31.15
N LEU A 399 24.09 5.22 -31.33
CA LEU A 399 23.41 4.85 -32.60
C LEU A 399 21.89 5.24 -32.63
N PRO A 400 21.15 5.17 -33.78
CA PRO A 400 19.78 5.70 -33.97
C PRO A 400 18.64 4.65 -34.14
N VAL A 401 17.32 4.93 -34.24
CA VAL A 401 16.30 5.92 -33.76
C VAL A 401 14.89 5.25 -34.00
N GLU A 402 13.83 5.56 -33.22
CA GLU A 402 12.40 5.82 -33.65
C GLU A 402 11.28 5.56 -32.57
N GLU A 403 10.38 6.55 -32.47
CA GLU A 403 8.97 6.70 -31.99
C GLU A 403 8.42 6.18 -30.63
N GLU A 404 7.22 6.67 -30.26
CA GLU A 404 6.72 6.90 -28.88
C GLU A 404 5.30 6.34 -28.56
N PHE A 405 4.90 6.39 -27.28
CA PHE A 405 3.49 6.33 -26.85
C PHE A 405 3.27 7.14 -25.54
N ASP A 406 2.06 7.67 -25.32
CA ASP A 406 1.74 8.67 -24.29
C ASP A 406 1.19 8.08 -22.96
N ASP A 407 1.34 8.82 -21.86
CA ASP A 407 1.15 8.40 -20.45
C ASP A 407 0.35 9.47 -19.66
N GLU A 408 -0.78 9.94 -20.25
CA GLU A 408 -1.48 11.16 -19.83
C GLU A 408 -2.28 11.07 -18.50
N ASP A 409 -2.55 9.88 -17.92
CA ASP A 409 -3.49 9.76 -16.77
C ASP A 409 -2.90 9.90 -15.35
N TRP A 410 -1.63 9.51 -15.14
CA TRP A 410 -1.14 9.26 -13.77
C TRP A 410 -0.86 10.49 -12.90
N ILE A 411 -0.64 11.67 -13.49
CA ILE A 411 -0.16 12.86 -12.76
C ILE A 411 -1.21 13.41 -11.76
N ARG A 412 -2.50 13.09 -11.90
CA ARG A 412 -3.54 13.57 -10.98
C ARG A 412 -3.63 12.84 -9.64
N LEU A 413 -3.09 11.63 -9.51
CA LEU A 413 -3.14 10.86 -8.26
C LEU A 413 -2.09 11.31 -7.22
N ALA A 414 -0.94 11.81 -7.68
CA ALA A 414 0.23 12.09 -6.83
C ALA A 414 0.13 13.36 -5.94
N ALA A 415 -1.07 13.90 -5.71
CA ALA A 415 -1.26 15.26 -5.20
C ALA A 415 -1.75 15.39 -3.75
N LEU A 416 -2.14 14.29 -3.06
CA LEU A 416 -2.94 14.37 -1.82
C LEU A 416 -2.44 13.55 -0.62
N LEU A 417 -1.44 14.10 0.09
CA LEU A 417 -1.29 14.03 1.55
C LEU A 417 -0.90 12.62 2.16
N PRO A 418 -0.92 12.40 3.49
CA PRO A 418 0.17 12.86 4.37
C PRO A 418 0.73 11.80 5.37
N ASP A 419 1.68 12.24 6.18
CA ASP A 419 2.48 11.49 7.19
C ASP A 419 1.76 10.39 8.02
N LYS A 420 2.23 9.14 7.89
CA LYS A 420 2.23 8.10 8.94
C LYS A 420 3.42 7.11 8.71
N PRO A 421 4.05 6.56 9.76
CA PRO A 421 5.23 5.69 9.63
C PRO A 421 4.89 4.25 9.24
N LEU A 422 5.89 3.49 8.77
CA LEU A 422 5.73 2.14 8.20
C LEU A 422 6.17 0.99 9.13
N THR A 423 5.27 0.02 9.25
CA THR A 423 5.42 -1.33 9.81
C THR A 423 4.63 -2.29 8.91
N GLN A 424 5.01 -3.54 8.64
CA GLN A 424 6.21 -4.31 8.99
C GLN A 424 6.40 -5.48 7.99
N GLN A 425 7.62 -6.01 7.79
CA GLN A 425 7.79 -7.42 7.40
C GLN A 425 7.45 -8.33 8.59
N GLY A 426 6.18 -8.36 8.98
CA GLY A 426 5.78 -8.89 10.29
C GLY A 426 5.75 -10.42 10.37
N PHE A 427 4.97 -11.05 9.50
CA PHE A 427 4.28 -12.32 9.78
C PHE A 427 5.11 -13.55 10.21
N ASP A 428 6.43 -13.57 10.01
CA ASP A 428 7.31 -14.69 10.41
C ASP A 428 8.25 -14.38 11.59
N LEU A 429 8.01 -13.26 12.31
CA LEU A 429 8.71 -12.88 13.55
C LEU A 429 8.11 -13.50 14.82
N LEU A 430 6.80 -13.69 14.89
CA LEU A 430 6.13 -14.24 16.09
C LEU A 430 6.47 -15.73 16.23
N GLY A 431 6.87 -16.15 17.44
CA GLY A 431 7.48 -17.45 17.67
C GLY A 431 8.98 -17.49 17.38
N ARG A 432 9.59 -16.36 16.97
CA ARG A 432 11.02 -16.23 16.65
C ARG A 432 11.69 -14.96 17.21
N ARG A 433 10.98 -14.11 17.96
CA ARG A 433 11.61 -13.01 18.72
C ARG A 433 12.48 -13.59 19.84
N ASP A 434 13.43 -12.82 20.36
CA ASP A 434 14.24 -13.26 21.51
C ASP A 434 13.38 -13.65 22.72
N ILE A 435 12.26 -12.93 22.96
CA ILE A 435 11.28 -13.27 24.00
C ILE A 435 10.53 -14.59 23.74
N ASP A 436 10.38 -15.00 22.48
CA ASP A 436 9.71 -16.25 22.09
C ASP A 436 10.68 -17.43 22.18
N VAL A 437 11.91 -17.23 21.68
CA VAL A 437 12.97 -18.25 21.59
C VAL A 437 13.58 -18.55 22.97
N ASN A 438 13.66 -17.57 23.86
CA ASN A 438 14.14 -17.76 25.23
C ASN A 438 13.04 -18.16 26.23
N TYR A 439 11.76 -18.24 25.83
CA TYR A 439 10.70 -18.67 26.74
C TYR A 439 10.61 -20.20 26.86
N ASP A 440 10.65 -20.64 28.12
CA ASP A 440 10.57 -22.03 28.56
C ASP A 440 9.11 -22.52 28.57
N TRP A 441 8.70 -23.12 27.44
CA TRP A 441 7.38 -23.74 27.28
C TRP A 441 7.25 -25.09 28.01
N THR A 442 8.32 -25.68 28.56
CA THR A 442 8.25 -27.04 29.18
C THR A 442 7.34 -27.07 30.41
N ARG A 443 7.16 -25.93 31.08
CA ARG A 443 6.24 -25.73 32.22
C ARG A 443 4.75 -25.88 31.87
N HIS A 444 4.44 -25.91 30.57
CA HIS A 444 3.09 -26.05 30.02
C HIS A 444 2.80 -27.47 29.51
N VAL A 445 3.71 -28.42 29.77
CA VAL A 445 3.60 -29.84 29.41
C VAL A 445 2.94 -30.60 30.57
N GLY A 446 1.83 -31.29 30.31
CA GLY A 446 1.10 -32.07 31.32
C GLY A 446 0.31 -31.22 32.35
N THR A 447 0.16 -29.92 32.13
CA THR A 447 -0.52 -28.98 33.06
C THR A 447 -2.03 -29.22 33.19
N TYR A 448 -2.64 -29.90 32.21
CA TYR A 448 -4.06 -30.25 32.18
C TYR A 448 -4.22 -31.73 31.78
N PRO A 449 -5.33 -32.40 32.16
CA PRO A 449 -5.63 -33.76 31.71
C PRO A 449 -5.77 -33.83 30.19
N GLU A 450 -5.46 -34.99 29.61
CA GLU A 450 -5.60 -35.20 28.16
C GLU A 450 -7.07 -35.15 27.74
N PHE A 451 -7.37 -34.31 26.75
CA PHE A 451 -8.70 -34.15 26.20
C PHE A 451 -8.96 -35.19 25.09
N ARG A 452 -10.12 -35.85 25.14
CA ARG A 452 -10.61 -36.72 24.07
C ARG A 452 -11.25 -35.90 22.96
N ASP A 453 -11.17 -36.36 21.71
CA ASP A 453 -11.89 -35.78 20.56
C ASP A 453 -13.42 -35.70 20.76
N SER A 454 -13.95 -36.54 21.66
CA SER A 454 -15.36 -36.54 22.05
C SER A 454 -15.75 -35.43 23.02
N TYR A 455 -14.81 -34.74 23.67
CA TYR A 455 -15.04 -33.82 24.80
C TYR A 455 -16.24 -32.88 24.61
N TRP A 456 -16.31 -32.17 23.47
CA TRP A 456 -17.40 -31.25 23.21
C TRP A 456 -18.75 -31.95 22.95
N LYS A 457 -18.76 -33.17 22.39
CA LYS A 457 -19.98 -33.98 22.25
C LYS A 457 -20.47 -34.44 23.62
N ASP A 458 -19.56 -34.92 24.46
CA ASP A 458 -19.87 -35.46 25.78
C ASP A 458 -20.33 -34.35 26.74
N LEU A 459 -19.73 -33.15 26.66
CA LEU A 459 -20.13 -31.97 27.42
C LEU A 459 -21.51 -31.45 27.00
N ILE A 460 -21.79 -31.36 25.68
CA ILE A 460 -23.10 -30.93 25.16
C ILE A 460 -24.19 -31.96 25.51
N ALA A 461 -23.88 -33.26 25.47
CA ALA A 461 -24.83 -34.32 25.83
C ALA A 461 -25.15 -34.36 27.33
N SER A 462 -24.19 -34.00 28.19
CA SER A 462 -24.40 -33.90 29.64
C SER A 462 -25.03 -32.57 30.09
N HIS A 463 -24.96 -31.53 29.25
CA HIS A 463 -25.53 -30.20 29.52
C HIS A 463 -26.40 -29.73 28.35
N PRO A 464 -27.55 -30.38 28.05
CA PRO A 464 -28.38 -30.01 26.91
C PRO A 464 -29.03 -28.63 27.10
N ILE A 465 -28.51 -27.61 26.40
CA ILE A 465 -29.15 -26.30 26.25
C ILE A 465 -29.99 -26.32 24.96
N ALA A 466 -31.29 -26.06 25.08
CA ALA A 466 -32.19 -25.98 23.94
C ALA A 466 -31.93 -24.72 23.08
N ASN A 467 -32.40 -24.71 21.82
CA ASN A 467 -32.40 -23.49 20.97
C ASN A 467 -33.65 -22.62 21.20
N ASP A 468 -34.32 -22.83 22.33
CA ASP A 468 -35.54 -22.12 22.69
C ASP A 468 -35.22 -20.65 22.97
N VAL A 469 -36.17 -19.78 22.67
CA VAL A 469 -36.04 -18.37 23.07
C VAL A 469 -36.23 -18.29 24.58
N GLU A 470 -35.56 -17.33 25.20
CA GLU A 470 -35.93 -16.88 26.56
C GLU A 470 -37.44 -16.57 26.58
N GLU A 471 -38.16 -16.99 27.62
CA GLU A 471 -39.61 -16.84 27.66
C GLU A 471 -40.00 -15.37 27.94
N LEU A 472 -40.22 -14.64 26.85
CA LEU A 472 -40.61 -13.23 26.87
C LEU A 472 -42.10 -13.13 27.23
N GLY A 473 -42.40 -12.51 28.37
CA GLY A 473 -43.78 -12.25 28.80
C GLY A 473 -44.49 -11.17 27.96
N PRO A 474 -45.84 -11.11 27.99
CA PRO A 474 -46.64 -10.33 27.04
C PRO A 474 -46.24 -8.87 26.87
N HIS A 475 -45.78 -8.19 27.92
CA HIS A 475 -45.35 -6.78 27.88
C HIS A 475 -44.26 -6.45 26.83
N TRP A 476 -43.46 -7.42 26.37
CA TRP A 476 -42.52 -7.23 25.27
C TRP A 476 -43.19 -6.96 23.92
N ARG A 477 -44.44 -7.43 23.72
CA ARG A 477 -45.33 -7.11 22.59
C ARG A 477 -45.50 -5.61 22.41
N ASP A 478 -45.60 -4.89 23.52
CA ASP A 478 -46.00 -3.48 23.55
C ASP A 478 -44.79 -2.52 23.58
N GLN A 479 -43.57 -3.09 23.57
CA GLN A 479 -42.33 -2.37 23.25
C GLN A 479 -42.00 -2.37 21.74
N LEU A 480 -42.72 -3.16 20.93
CA LEU A 480 -42.56 -3.16 19.47
C LEU A 480 -43.03 -1.82 18.89
N ASN A 481 -42.24 -1.22 18.00
CA ASN A 481 -42.69 -0.04 17.23
C ASN A 481 -43.78 -0.43 16.20
N PRO A 482 -44.55 0.51 15.63
CA PRO A 482 -45.69 0.17 14.76
C PRO A 482 -45.34 -0.75 13.59
N GLU A 483 -44.19 -0.55 12.93
CA GLU A 483 -43.79 -1.41 11.80
C GLU A 483 -43.36 -2.81 12.26
N GLN A 484 -42.69 -2.93 13.42
CA GLN A 484 -42.38 -4.22 14.04
C GLN A 484 -43.67 -4.93 14.50
N ARG A 485 -44.60 -4.18 15.10
CA ARG A 485 -45.88 -4.67 15.59
C ARG A 485 -46.74 -5.23 14.46
N LEU A 486 -46.78 -4.56 13.30
CA LEU A 486 -47.45 -5.06 12.09
C LEU A 486 -46.89 -6.41 11.61
N VAL A 487 -45.56 -6.60 11.61
CA VAL A 487 -44.96 -7.91 11.28
C VAL A 487 -45.33 -8.97 12.32
N TYR A 488 -45.26 -8.63 13.60
CA TYR A 488 -45.61 -9.53 14.70
C TYR A 488 -47.08 -9.96 14.62
N ASP A 489 -48.01 -9.00 14.54
CA ASP A 489 -49.46 -9.24 14.44
C ASP A 489 -49.82 -10.08 13.20
N THR A 490 -49.14 -9.85 12.07
CA THR A 490 -49.30 -10.63 10.82
C THR A 490 -49.04 -12.13 11.04
N PHE A 491 -48.01 -12.50 11.80
CA PHE A 491 -47.69 -13.90 12.06
C PHE A 491 -48.49 -14.50 13.22
N MET A 492 -48.80 -13.72 14.27
CA MET A 492 -49.67 -14.19 15.36
C MET A 492 -51.09 -14.47 14.87
N GLY A 493 -51.68 -13.58 14.07
CA GLY A 493 -53.01 -13.77 13.48
C GLY A 493 -53.03 -14.94 12.49
N HIS A 494 -51.98 -15.11 11.67
CA HIS A 494 -51.83 -16.30 10.84
C HIS A 494 -51.77 -17.60 11.67
N SER A 495 -51.10 -17.61 12.84
CA SER A 495 -51.07 -18.81 13.70
C SER A 495 -52.41 -19.15 14.37
N GLN A 496 -53.33 -18.18 14.45
CA GLN A 496 -54.67 -18.36 15.02
C GLN A 496 -55.74 -18.64 13.95
N ALA A 497 -55.47 -18.31 12.69
CA ALA A 497 -56.40 -18.49 11.58
C ALA A 497 -56.60 -19.98 11.21
N GLN A 498 -57.80 -20.32 10.74
CA GLN A 498 -58.10 -21.65 10.21
C GLN A 498 -57.66 -21.74 8.74
N ASN A 499 -56.81 -22.72 8.42
CA ASN A 499 -56.27 -22.99 7.08
C ASN A 499 -55.73 -21.74 6.34
N PRO A 500 -54.80 -20.97 6.95
CA PRO A 500 -54.27 -19.75 6.34
C PRO A 500 -53.44 -20.04 5.09
N ALA A 501 -53.44 -19.08 4.16
CA ALA A 501 -52.57 -19.11 2.99
C ALA A 501 -51.12 -18.77 3.36
N GLN A 502 -50.16 -19.42 2.69
CA GLN A 502 -48.72 -19.23 2.89
C GLN A 502 -48.32 -17.74 2.86
N ILE A 503 -47.63 -17.28 3.90
CA ILE A 503 -47.06 -15.93 3.96
C ILE A 503 -45.60 -15.97 3.49
N LEU A 504 -45.28 -15.19 2.46
CA LEU A 504 -43.92 -14.92 2.00
C LEU A 504 -43.59 -13.45 2.23
N LEU A 505 -43.23 -13.11 3.48
CA LEU A 505 -43.03 -11.73 3.91
C LEU A 505 -41.57 -11.28 3.73
N HIS A 506 -41.39 -10.12 3.11
CA HIS A 506 -40.12 -9.42 3.02
C HIS A 506 -40.06 -8.30 4.08
N VAL A 507 -39.03 -8.29 4.93
CA VAL A 507 -38.83 -7.25 5.95
C VAL A 507 -37.50 -6.55 5.69
N ASP A 508 -37.57 -5.30 5.23
CA ASP A 508 -36.40 -4.44 5.07
C ASP A 508 -36.29 -3.44 6.23
N GLY A 509 -35.07 -3.02 6.56
CA GLY A 509 -34.84 -1.91 7.48
C GLY A 509 -33.37 -1.80 7.82
N GLY A 510 -32.86 -0.59 7.97
CA GLY A 510 -31.42 -0.31 8.13
C GLY A 510 -30.74 -0.98 9.34
N GLY A 511 -29.42 -0.89 9.41
CA GLY A 511 -28.66 -1.26 10.60
C GLY A 511 -29.24 -0.61 11.86
N GLY A 512 -29.60 -1.42 12.86
CA GLY A 512 -30.12 -0.91 14.14
C GLY A 512 -31.64 -0.74 14.27
N THR A 513 -32.46 -1.12 13.28
CA THR A 513 -33.95 -1.02 13.34
C THR A 513 -34.66 -2.10 14.18
N GLY A 514 -33.95 -2.78 15.08
CA GLY A 514 -34.53 -3.78 15.99
C GLY A 514 -34.99 -5.11 15.35
N LYS A 515 -34.63 -5.40 14.09
CA LYS A 515 -34.96 -6.67 13.39
C LYS A 515 -34.82 -7.92 14.26
N SER A 516 -33.65 -8.14 14.87
CA SER A 516 -33.38 -9.34 15.67
C SER A 516 -34.15 -9.37 17.00
N PHE A 517 -34.58 -8.21 17.54
CA PHE A 517 -35.48 -8.13 18.69
C PHE A 517 -36.91 -8.53 18.31
N LEU A 518 -37.43 -8.03 17.20
CA LEU A 518 -38.70 -8.49 16.60
C LEU A 518 -38.69 -10.02 16.37
N ILE A 519 -37.60 -10.57 15.82
CA ILE A 519 -37.46 -12.02 15.62
C ILE A 519 -37.53 -12.77 16.96
N LYS A 520 -36.88 -12.28 18.03
CA LYS A 520 -36.97 -12.88 19.36
C LYS A 520 -38.40 -12.85 19.93
N VAL A 521 -39.03 -11.68 20.00
CA VAL A 521 -40.40 -11.52 20.55
C VAL A 521 -41.40 -12.40 19.81
N LEU A 522 -41.41 -12.34 18.48
CA LEU A 522 -42.28 -13.18 17.66
C LEU A 522 -42.02 -14.68 17.88
N SER A 523 -40.76 -15.09 17.94
CA SER A 523 -40.43 -16.51 18.09
C SER A 523 -40.72 -17.06 19.48
N SER A 524 -40.57 -16.25 20.53
CA SER A 524 -40.97 -16.61 21.90
C SER A 524 -42.48 -16.81 21.99
N HIS A 525 -43.28 -15.87 21.47
CA HIS A 525 -44.73 -15.92 21.61
C HIS A 525 -45.35 -17.01 20.70
N LEU A 526 -44.84 -17.22 19.48
CA LEU A 526 -45.24 -18.36 18.63
C LEU A 526 -44.84 -19.72 19.21
N GLN A 527 -43.74 -19.78 19.98
CA GLN A 527 -43.33 -20.99 20.68
C GLN A 527 -44.26 -21.30 21.86
N ALA A 528 -44.56 -20.31 22.70
CA ALA A 528 -45.51 -20.45 23.81
C ALA A 528 -46.91 -20.86 23.31
N ALA A 529 -47.40 -20.23 22.23
CA ALA A 529 -48.71 -20.52 21.63
C ALA A 529 -48.84 -21.93 21.01
N ALA A 530 -47.73 -22.65 20.80
CA ALA A 530 -47.72 -23.98 20.20
C ALA A 530 -47.62 -25.13 21.23
N LEU A 531 -47.30 -24.83 22.48
CA LEU A 531 -47.12 -25.84 23.54
C LEU A 531 -48.38 -26.71 23.68
N PRO A 532 -48.24 -28.04 23.87
CA PRO A 532 -47.00 -28.78 24.17
C PRO A 532 -46.21 -29.25 22.92
N ASN A 533 -46.51 -28.74 21.72
CA ASN A 533 -45.78 -29.13 20.51
C ASN A 533 -44.38 -28.47 20.43
N PRO A 534 -43.43 -29.05 19.68
CA PRO A 534 -42.18 -28.37 19.33
C PRO A 534 -42.42 -27.04 18.59
N SER A 535 -41.54 -26.07 18.83
CA SER A 535 -41.64 -24.70 18.29
C SER A 535 -41.90 -24.68 16.78
N PRO A 536 -42.97 -24.01 16.29
CA PRO A 536 -43.36 -24.02 14.88
C PRO A 536 -42.48 -23.10 14.01
N ILE A 537 -41.52 -22.40 14.61
CA ILE A 537 -40.73 -21.33 13.99
C ILE A 537 -39.23 -21.65 14.01
N CYS A 538 -38.71 -22.00 12.83
CA CYS A 538 -37.28 -22.15 12.62
C CYS A 538 -36.63 -20.80 12.31
N ARG A 539 -35.52 -20.51 12.99
CA ARG A 539 -34.73 -19.28 12.84
C ARG A 539 -33.38 -19.62 12.22
N VAL A 540 -33.05 -18.98 11.09
CA VAL A 540 -31.78 -19.18 10.38
C VAL A 540 -31.15 -17.87 9.90
N ALA A 541 -29.82 -17.91 9.72
CA ALA A 541 -29.07 -16.87 9.03
C ALA A 541 -27.92 -17.46 8.18
N PRO A 542 -27.37 -16.72 7.19
CA PRO A 542 -26.20 -17.16 6.42
C PRO A 542 -24.93 -17.37 7.24
N THR A 543 -24.76 -16.69 8.39
CA THR A 543 -23.53 -16.71 9.20
C THR A 543 -23.76 -17.16 10.65
N GLY A 544 -22.70 -17.67 11.30
CA GLY A 544 -22.73 -18.14 12.69
C GLY A 544 -23.18 -17.07 13.68
N VAL A 545 -22.49 -15.92 13.71
CA VAL A 545 -22.83 -14.78 14.58
C VAL A 545 -24.28 -14.32 14.39
N ALA A 546 -24.73 -14.14 13.14
CA ALA A 546 -26.11 -13.70 12.88
C ALA A 546 -27.13 -14.74 13.37
N SER A 547 -26.87 -16.04 13.15
CA SER A 547 -27.75 -17.10 13.68
C SER A 547 -27.79 -17.10 15.21
N ASN A 548 -26.68 -16.80 15.88
CA ASN A 548 -26.62 -16.76 17.34
C ASN A 548 -27.45 -15.64 17.96
N GLN A 549 -27.48 -14.47 17.33
CA GLN A 549 -28.21 -13.31 17.84
C GLN A 549 -29.73 -13.50 17.85
N ILE A 550 -30.24 -14.38 16.98
CA ILE A 550 -31.65 -14.82 16.95
C ILE A 550 -31.84 -16.18 17.65
N GLN A 551 -30.83 -16.72 18.35
CA GLN A 551 -30.84 -18.06 18.97
C GLN A 551 -31.20 -19.19 17.98
N GLY A 552 -30.84 -19.02 16.71
CA GLY A 552 -31.11 -19.93 15.60
C GLY A 552 -29.87 -20.64 15.06
N SER A 553 -30.02 -21.30 13.92
CA SER A 553 -28.97 -22.09 13.27
C SER A 553 -28.51 -21.47 11.94
N THR A 554 -27.41 -21.95 11.34
CA THR A 554 -27.05 -21.50 9.98
C THR A 554 -27.93 -22.20 8.94
N ILE A 555 -28.30 -21.52 7.84
CA ILE A 555 -29.12 -22.11 6.75
C ILE A 555 -28.52 -23.44 6.26
N HIS A 556 -27.19 -23.51 6.18
CA HIS A 556 -26.43 -24.70 5.79
C HIS A 556 -26.59 -25.85 6.79
N SER A 557 -26.51 -25.57 8.09
CA SER A 557 -26.71 -26.56 9.16
C SER A 557 -28.17 -27.06 9.21
N LEU A 558 -29.15 -26.15 9.05
CA LEU A 558 -30.56 -26.53 9.03
C LEU A 558 -30.86 -27.45 7.83
N LEU A 559 -30.67 -26.97 6.60
CA LEU A 559 -31.17 -27.65 5.39
C LEU A 559 -30.16 -28.64 4.77
N ARG A 560 -29.11 -29.01 5.52
CA ARG A 560 -27.99 -29.87 5.08
C ARG A 560 -27.39 -29.42 3.74
N LEU A 561 -27.20 -28.11 3.55
CA LEU A 561 -26.74 -27.56 2.26
C LEU A 561 -25.23 -27.78 2.08
N PRO A 562 -24.78 -28.26 0.90
CA PRO A 562 -23.35 -28.39 0.62
C PRO A 562 -22.68 -27.03 0.55
N VAL A 563 -21.63 -26.85 1.36
CA VAL A 563 -20.78 -25.64 1.38
C VAL A 563 -19.82 -25.61 0.18
N SER A 564 -19.45 -26.79 -0.33
CA SER A 564 -18.68 -27.02 -1.55
C SER A 564 -19.23 -28.26 -2.29
N GLY A 565 -18.94 -28.39 -3.58
CA GLY A 565 -19.45 -29.48 -4.42
C GLY A 565 -20.81 -29.19 -5.05
N ALA A 566 -21.36 -30.20 -5.75
CA ALA A 566 -22.63 -30.11 -6.45
C ALA A 566 -23.82 -30.12 -5.47
N PHE A 567 -24.90 -29.40 -5.82
CA PHE A 567 -26.16 -29.51 -5.10
C PHE A 567 -27.00 -30.64 -5.72
N THR A 568 -27.10 -31.74 -4.99
CA THR A 568 -27.98 -32.88 -5.28
C THR A 568 -29.09 -33.01 -4.25
N ASP A 569 -30.07 -33.85 -4.55
CA ASP A 569 -31.08 -34.28 -3.58
C ASP A 569 -30.45 -35.08 -2.44
N LEU A 570 -31.14 -35.14 -1.30
CA LEU A 570 -30.70 -35.90 -0.13
C LEU A 570 -30.87 -37.41 -0.33
N SER A 571 -30.03 -38.22 0.34
CA SER A 571 -30.28 -39.65 0.46
C SER A 571 -31.63 -39.89 1.17
N PRO A 572 -32.32 -41.04 0.97
CA PRO A 572 -33.57 -41.33 1.67
C PRO A 572 -33.46 -41.23 3.19
N ALA A 573 -32.31 -41.61 3.77
CA ALA A 573 -32.05 -41.49 5.21
C ALA A 573 -31.86 -40.03 5.65
N ASP A 574 -31.10 -39.22 4.90
CA ASP A 574 -30.94 -37.79 5.18
C ASP A 574 -32.24 -37.01 5.01
N ALA A 575 -33.04 -37.38 4.01
CA ALA A 575 -34.35 -36.81 3.74
C ALA A 575 -35.33 -37.13 4.89
N ALA A 576 -35.41 -38.39 5.34
CA ALA A 576 -36.22 -38.77 6.49
C ALA A 576 -35.77 -38.06 7.78
N ALA A 577 -34.47 -37.89 7.99
CA ALA A 577 -33.94 -37.12 9.12
C ALA A 577 -34.27 -35.61 9.03
N LEU A 578 -34.28 -35.03 7.83
CA LEU A 578 -34.70 -33.64 7.59
C LEU A 578 -36.21 -33.47 7.82
N GLN A 579 -37.02 -34.38 7.28
CA GLN A 579 -38.48 -34.43 7.45
C GLN A 579 -38.86 -34.54 8.92
N SER A 580 -38.28 -35.49 9.65
CA SER A 580 -38.51 -35.68 11.09
C SER A 580 -38.21 -34.40 11.90
N ARG A 581 -37.08 -33.75 11.63
CA ARG A 581 -36.65 -32.53 12.34
C ARG A 581 -37.38 -31.25 11.90
N LEU A 582 -38.10 -31.25 10.78
CA LEU A 582 -38.91 -30.11 10.31
C LEU A 582 -40.43 -30.35 10.41
N ARG A 583 -40.88 -31.53 10.85
CA ARG A 583 -42.29 -31.99 10.85
C ARG A 583 -43.31 -30.98 11.39
N HIS A 584 -42.96 -30.20 12.41
CA HIS A 584 -43.86 -29.24 13.08
C HIS A 584 -43.62 -27.78 12.65
N VAL A 585 -42.67 -27.52 11.75
CA VAL A 585 -42.24 -26.17 11.37
C VAL A 585 -43.19 -25.58 10.32
N GLN A 586 -43.93 -24.55 10.72
CA GLN A 586 -44.82 -23.76 9.86
C GLN A 586 -44.14 -22.48 9.35
N TYR A 587 -43.16 -21.94 10.10
CA TYR A 587 -42.51 -20.67 9.83
C TYR A 587 -41.00 -20.82 9.69
N LEU A 588 -40.41 -20.20 8.67
CA LEU A 588 -38.96 -20.08 8.50
C LEU A 588 -38.54 -18.61 8.43
N VAL A 589 -37.79 -18.16 9.44
CA VAL A 589 -37.20 -16.81 9.47
C VAL A 589 -35.76 -16.87 8.96
N ILE A 590 -35.44 -16.06 7.95
CA ILE A 590 -34.10 -15.92 7.37
C ILE A 590 -33.59 -14.49 7.61
N ASP A 591 -32.76 -14.29 8.63
CA ASP A 591 -32.12 -12.99 8.91
C ASP A 591 -30.85 -12.77 8.06
N GLU A 592 -30.40 -11.52 7.95
CA GLU A 592 -29.33 -11.05 7.07
C GLU A 592 -29.51 -11.45 5.60
N LYS A 593 -30.74 -11.25 5.06
CA LYS A 593 -31.12 -11.49 3.64
C LYS A 593 -30.19 -10.86 2.60
N SER A 594 -29.38 -9.86 2.98
CA SER A 594 -28.37 -9.25 2.11
C SER A 594 -27.29 -10.23 1.67
N MET A 595 -26.95 -11.20 2.52
CA MET A 595 -25.94 -12.24 2.23
C MET A 595 -26.53 -13.48 1.53
N LEU A 596 -27.81 -13.48 1.19
CA LEU A 596 -28.46 -14.58 0.46
C LEU A 596 -28.39 -14.36 -1.05
N GLY A 597 -27.84 -15.33 -1.78
CA GLY A 597 -27.84 -15.34 -3.24
C GLY A 597 -29.06 -16.04 -3.84
N LEU A 598 -29.38 -15.72 -5.10
CA LEU A 598 -30.46 -16.37 -5.86
C LEU A 598 -30.32 -17.90 -5.84
N GLU A 599 -29.10 -18.41 -6.02
CA GLU A 599 -28.83 -19.84 -6.01
C GLU A 599 -29.09 -20.47 -4.63
N GLN A 600 -28.72 -19.80 -3.53
CA GLN A 600 -29.03 -20.28 -2.19
C GLN A 600 -30.53 -20.31 -1.92
N LEU A 601 -31.30 -19.29 -2.34
CA LEU A 601 -32.76 -19.31 -2.17
C LEU A 601 -33.42 -20.46 -2.96
N ALA A 602 -32.91 -20.79 -4.15
CA ALA A 602 -33.36 -21.96 -4.91
C ALA A 602 -33.01 -23.30 -4.23
N ARG A 603 -31.85 -23.40 -3.59
CA ARG A 603 -31.45 -24.56 -2.78
C ARG A 603 -32.32 -24.69 -1.52
N VAL A 604 -32.72 -23.57 -0.90
CA VAL A 604 -33.66 -23.51 0.23
C VAL A 604 -35.05 -24.02 -0.18
N ASP A 605 -35.63 -23.48 -1.26
CA ASP A 605 -36.90 -23.93 -1.85
C ASP A 605 -36.89 -25.44 -2.12
N SER A 606 -35.87 -25.94 -2.83
CA SER A 606 -35.70 -27.34 -3.16
C SER A 606 -35.62 -28.26 -1.93
N ARG A 607 -34.88 -27.90 -0.87
CA ARG A 607 -34.77 -28.72 0.34
C ARG A 607 -36.02 -28.67 1.22
N LEU A 608 -36.79 -27.59 1.20
CA LEU A 608 -38.08 -27.55 1.90
C LEU A 608 -39.13 -28.39 1.17
N ARG A 609 -39.17 -28.40 -0.17
CA ARG A 609 -40.00 -29.35 -0.94
C ARG A 609 -39.67 -30.83 -0.62
N GLN A 610 -38.39 -31.14 -0.35
CA GLN A 610 -37.96 -32.49 0.10
C GLN A 610 -38.34 -32.77 1.56
N ALA A 611 -38.39 -31.74 2.42
CA ALA A 611 -38.84 -31.86 3.81
C ALA A 611 -40.37 -31.97 3.95
N PHE A 612 -41.14 -31.46 2.97
CA PHE A 612 -42.60 -31.49 2.95
C PHE A 612 -43.12 -32.05 1.61
N PRO A 613 -42.87 -33.34 1.30
CA PRO A 613 -43.17 -33.91 -0.02
C PRO A 613 -44.65 -33.85 -0.40
N GLN A 614 -45.57 -33.89 0.58
CA GLN A 614 -47.01 -33.71 0.38
C GLN A 614 -47.37 -32.34 -0.22
N ARG A 615 -46.51 -31.32 -0.01
CA ARG A 615 -46.64 -29.96 -0.53
C ARG A 615 -45.48 -29.61 -1.49
N GLY A 616 -44.80 -30.62 -2.05
CA GLY A 616 -43.58 -30.42 -2.86
C GLY A 616 -43.78 -29.63 -4.17
N LEU A 617 -45.02 -29.49 -4.63
CA LEU A 617 -45.39 -28.62 -5.76
C LEU A 617 -45.39 -27.13 -5.37
N GLU A 618 -45.69 -26.81 -4.12
CA GLU A 618 -45.69 -25.45 -3.58
C GLU A 618 -44.27 -24.92 -3.35
N PHE A 619 -44.09 -23.61 -3.44
CA PHE A 619 -42.80 -22.99 -3.11
C PHE A 619 -42.49 -23.15 -1.63
N PHE A 620 -41.22 -23.41 -1.32
CA PHE A 620 -40.74 -23.67 0.04
C PHE A 620 -41.48 -24.82 0.76
N GLY A 621 -42.06 -25.78 0.01
CA GLY A 621 -42.90 -26.85 0.59
C GLY A 621 -44.15 -26.33 1.29
N GLY A 622 -44.60 -25.11 0.95
CA GLY A 622 -45.74 -24.45 1.57
C GLY A 622 -45.50 -23.87 2.99
N VAL A 623 -44.25 -23.87 3.46
CA VAL A 623 -43.83 -23.23 4.73
C VAL A 623 -43.88 -21.71 4.58
N SER A 624 -44.46 -20.98 5.53
CA SER A 624 -44.46 -19.51 5.52
C SER A 624 -43.04 -18.98 5.80
N VAL A 625 -42.51 -18.12 4.93
CA VAL A 625 -41.11 -17.64 5.01
C VAL A 625 -41.08 -16.14 5.27
N MET A 626 -40.28 -15.72 6.26
CA MET A 626 -39.97 -14.32 6.50
C MET A 626 -38.49 -14.06 6.18
N VAL A 627 -38.20 -13.24 5.17
CA VAL A 627 -36.82 -12.82 4.84
C VAL A 627 -36.54 -11.42 5.41
N VAL A 628 -35.53 -11.32 6.27
CA VAL A 628 -35.27 -10.14 7.12
C VAL A 628 -33.87 -9.60 6.87
N GLY A 629 -33.69 -8.28 6.81
CA GLY A 629 -32.37 -7.64 6.70
C GLY A 629 -32.38 -6.30 5.98
N ASP A 630 -31.29 -5.98 5.28
CA ASP A 630 -31.12 -4.72 4.52
C ASP A 630 -30.23 -4.96 3.29
N PHE A 631 -30.76 -4.76 2.09
CA PHE A 631 -29.97 -4.98 0.87
C PHE A 631 -28.85 -3.96 0.64
N PHE A 632 -28.85 -2.82 1.34
CA PHE A 632 -27.79 -1.82 1.28
C PHE A 632 -26.57 -2.18 2.16
N GLN A 633 -26.69 -3.18 3.04
CA GLN A 633 -25.54 -3.89 3.64
C GLN A 633 -24.85 -4.79 2.59
N LEU A 634 -23.93 -5.68 2.98
CA LEU A 634 -23.10 -6.40 2.03
C LEU A 634 -23.90 -7.42 1.19
N PRO A 635 -23.76 -7.43 -0.16
CA PRO A 635 -24.34 -8.45 -1.04
C PRO A 635 -23.65 -9.82 -0.86
N PRO A 636 -24.21 -10.93 -1.37
CA PRO A 636 -23.66 -12.27 -1.18
C PRO A 636 -22.29 -12.42 -1.89
N VAL A 637 -21.36 -13.10 -1.22
CA VAL A 637 -20.01 -13.35 -1.75
C VAL A 637 -20.08 -14.39 -2.88
N ARG A 638 -19.55 -14.04 -4.06
CA ARG A 638 -19.47 -14.90 -5.27
C ARG A 638 -20.83 -15.43 -5.79
N GLN A 639 -21.95 -14.80 -5.45
CA GLN A 639 -23.28 -15.15 -6.00
C GLN A 639 -24.04 -13.89 -6.44
N LYS A 640 -25.08 -14.04 -7.27
CA LYS A 640 -25.97 -12.92 -7.61
C LYS A 640 -26.95 -12.64 -6.46
N PRO A 641 -27.15 -11.37 -6.04
CA PRO A 641 -28.11 -11.01 -5.00
C PRO A 641 -29.55 -11.27 -5.43
N LEU A 642 -30.46 -11.40 -4.47
CA LEU A 642 -31.90 -11.62 -4.71
C LEU A 642 -32.51 -10.56 -5.66
N TYR A 643 -32.11 -9.29 -5.49
CA TYR A 643 -32.54 -8.16 -6.30
C TYR A 643 -31.88 -8.09 -7.72
N SER A 644 -31.16 -9.12 -8.17
CA SER A 644 -30.48 -9.07 -9.47
C SER A 644 -31.45 -9.12 -10.64
N THR A 645 -31.38 -8.11 -11.51
CA THR A 645 -32.13 -8.00 -12.78
C THR A 645 -31.35 -8.56 -13.98
N SER A 646 -30.23 -9.26 -13.75
CA SER A 646 -29.40 -9.83 -14.81
C SER A 646 -30.21 -10.78 -15.72
N THR A 647 -30.01 -10.69 -17.04
CA THR A 647 -30.64 -11.55 -18.04
C THR A 647 -29.93 -12.90 -18.18
N SER A 648 -28.62 -12.93 -17.98
CA SER A 648 -27.80 -14.15 -18.04
C SER A 648 -27.82 -14.88 -16.70
N LEU A 649 -28.87 -15.67 -16.47
CA LEU A 649 -29.08 -16.46 -15.25
C LEU A 649 -29.05 -17.96 -15.52
N SER A 650 -28.36 -18.71 -14.64
CA SER A 650 -28.39 -20.17 -14.64
C SER A 650 -29.82 -20.70 -14.39
N SER A 651 -30.05 -22.00 -14.62
CA SER A 651 -31.32 -22.65 -14.29
C SER A 651 -31.66 -22.55 -12.80
N MET A 652 -30.65 -22.67 -11.93
CA MET A 652 -30.80 -22.56 -10.48
C MET A 652 -31.05 -21.10 -10.06
N GLU A 653 -30.32 -20.14 -10.62
CA GLU A 653 -30.55 -18.70 -10.35
C GLU A 653 -31.94 -18.24 -10.80
N ARG A 654 -32.45 -18.75 -11.94
CA ARG A 654 -33.82 -18.45 -12.41
C ARG A 654 -34.90 -18.99 -11.46
N ARG A 655 -34.74 -20.20 -10.92
CA ARG A 655 -35.64 -20.72 -9.86
C ARG A 655 -35.60 -19.83 -8.61
N GLY A 656 -34.40 -19.38 -8.22
CA GLY A 656 -34.23 -18.43 -7.12
C GLY A 656 -34.90 -17.08 -7.36
N GLN A 657 -34.83 -16.56 -8.59
CA GLN A 657 -35.46 -15.29 -8.96
C GLN A 657 -37.00 -15.41 -9.00
N ALA A 658 -37.53 -16.54 -9.46
CA ALA A 658 -38.95 -16.84 -9.37
C ALA A 658 -39.41 -16.93 -7.91
N ALA A 659 -38.71 -17.69 -7.07
CA ALA A 659 -39.00 -17.80 -5.64
C ALA A 659 -38.94 -16.45 -4.92
N TYR A 660 -37.98 -15.58 -5.26
CA TYR A 660 -37.87 -14.24 -4.67
C TYR A 660 -38.98 -13.27 -5.08
N ARG A 661 -39.55 -13.44 -6.29
CA ARG A 661 -40.69 -12.63 -6.78
C ARG A 661 -42.02 -13.00 -6.12
N LEU A 662 -42.14 -14.18 -5.52
CA LEU A 662 -43.34 -14.60 -4.77
C LEU A 662 -43.45 -13.98 -3.38
N PHE A 663 -42.37 -13.34 -2.89
CA PHE A 663 -42.49 -12.37 -1.82
C PHE A 663 -43.11 -11.11 -2.43
N ASP A 664 -44.40 -10.93 -2.26
CA ASP A 664 -45.23 -9.84 -2.82
C ASP A 664 -45.67 -8.81 -1.76
N ARG A 665 -45.31 -9.05 -0.49
CA ARG A 665 -45.61 -8.20 0.67
C ARG A 665 -44.32 -7.77 1.36
N THR A 666 -44.16 -6.47 1.58
CA THR A 666 -43.02 -5.88 2.28
C THR A 666 -43.47 -5.04 3.48
N VAL A 667 -42.75 -5.16 4.60
CA VAL A 667 -42.74 -4.14 5.67
C VAL A 667 -41.37 -3.48 5.72
N PHE A 668 -41.34 -2.15 5.85
CA PHE A 668 -40.13 -1.37 6.08
C PHE A 668 -40.06 -0.93 7.54
N LEU A 669 -39.06 -1.41 8.29
CA LEU A 669 -38.77 -0.92 9.64
C LEU A 669 -37.95 0.38 9.51
N THR A 670 -38.59 1.54 9.71
CA THR A 670 -37.96 2.86 9.50
C THR A 670 -37.22 3.35 10.73
N ARG A 671 -37.78 3.12 11.93
CA ARG A 671 -37.25 3.63 13.19
C ARG A 671 -35.96 2.91 13.61
N VAL A 672 -34.84 3.60 13.48
CA VAL A 672 -33.52 3.17 13.99
C VAL A 672 -33.47 3.29 15.50
N GLN A 673 -33.23 2.17 16.20
CA GLN A 673 -33.19 2.10 17.66
C GLN A 673 -31.75 2.01 18.23
N ARG A 674 -30.77 1.52 17.44
CA ARG A 674 -29.36 1.36 17.89
C ARG A 674 -28.70 2.71 18.23
N GLN A 675 -28.93 3.72 17.39
CA GLN A 675 -28.52 5.10 17.62
C GLN A 675 -29.74 5.92 18.07
N ALA A 676 -30.24 5.63 19.27
CA ALA A 676 -31.34 6.37 19.90
C ALA A 676 -30.88 7.75 20.45
N GLY A 677 -31.82 8.59 20.88
CA GLY A 677 -31.57 9.96 21.38
C GLY A 677 -31.63 11.02 20.28
N ASP A 678 -32.07 12.24 20.60
CA ASP A 678 -32.20 13.31 19.61
C ASP A 678 -30.86 13.96 19.25
N ASP A 679 -29.89 13.91 20.16
CA ASP A 679 -28.48 14.24 19.93
C ASP A 679 -27.86 13.39 18.80
N GLN A 680 -28.30 12.14 18.64
CA GLN A 680 -27.84 11.24 17.57
C GLN A 680 -28.57 11.46 16.23
N ALA A 681 -29.50 12.42 16.11
CA ALA A 681 -30.28 12.62 14.87
C ALA A 681 -29.40 12.91 13.64
N GLY A 682 -28.39 13.77 13.77
CA GLY A 682 -27.43 14.05 12.70
C GLY A 682 -26.59 12.82 12.31
N PHE A 683 -26.32 11.92 13.26
CA PHE A 683 -25.61 10.67 12.98
C PHE A 683 -26.52 9.65 12.28
N ARG A 684 -27.81 9.56 12.64
CA ARG A 684 -28.81 8.78 11.88
C ARG A 684 -28.92 9.26 10.42
N GLN A 685 -28.93 10.59 10.20
CA GLN A 685 -28.89 11.15 8.83
C GLN A 685 -27.62 10.74 8.09
N ALA A 686 -26.44 10.93 8.70
CA ALA A 686 -25.17 10.53 8.09
C ALA A 686 -25.13 9.03 7.74
N LEU A 687 -25.69 8.17 8.60
CA LEU A 687 -25.82 6.73 8.33
C LEU A 687 -26.75 6.42 7.15
N GLN A 688 -27.89 7.10 6.99
CA GLN A 688 -28.77 6.91 5.82
C GLN A 688 -28.12 7.43 4.53
N GLU A 689 -27.39 8.55 4.58
CA GLU A 689 -26.65 9.06 3.43
C GLU A 689 -25.46 8.17 3.04
N LEU A 690 -24.81 7.50 4.01
CA LEU A 690 -23.84 6.42 3.75
C LEU A 690 -24.51 5.19 3.14
N ARG A 691 -25.70 4.79 3.62
CA ARG A 691 -26.51 3.68 3.07
C ARG A 691 -26.82 3.91 1.59
N GLU A 692 -27.13 5.15 1.22
CA GLU A 692 -27.42 5.55 -0.17
C GLU A 692 -26.20 5.95 -1.01
N VAL A 693 -25.00 6.03 -0.41
CA VAL A 693 -23.77 6.54 -1.04
C VAL A 693 -23.96 7.94 -1.66
N LYS A 694 -24.61 8.81 -0.87
CA LYS A 694 -24.94 10.21 -1.17
C LYS A 694 -24.49 11.16 -0.03
N LEU A 695 -23.35 10.88 0.60
CA LEU A 695 -22.90 11.62 1.79
C LEU A 695 -22.87 13.15 1.58
N SER A 696 -23.72 13.88 2.32
CA SER A 696 -23.83 15.34 2.22
C SER A 696 -22.65 16.05 2.88
N ILE A 697 -22.51 17.37 2.63
CA ILE A 697 -21.45 18.18 3.26
C ILE A 697 -21.63 18.27 4.79
N PRO A 698 -22.85 18.50 5.35
CA PRO A 698 -23.08 18.44 6.79
C PRO A 698 -22.70 17.09 7.42
N SER A 699 -23.16 15.97 6.85
CA SER A 699 -22.84 14.63 7.35
C SER A 699 -21.35 14.28 7.24
N TRP A 700 -20.70 14.69 6.14
CA TRP A 700 -19.26 14.54 5.98
C TRP A 700 -18.48 15.36 7.01
N ASN A 701 -18.89 16.60 7.29
CA ASN A 701 -18.29 17.42 8.35
C ASN A 701 -18.45 16.76 9.74
N LEU A 702 -19.66 16.24 10.04
CA LEU A 702 -19.97 15.54 11.28
C LEU A 702 -19.07 14.31 11.50
N LEU A 703 -19.00 13.42 10.51
CA LEU A 703 -18.13 12.24 10.55
C LEU A 703 -16.64 12.62 10.53
N SER A 704 -16.26 13.67 9.81
CA SER A 704 -14.89 14.20 9.78
C SER A 704 -14.43 14.78 11.12
N ASN A 705 -15.31 14.98 12.09
CA ASN A 705 -14.96 15.34 13.46
C ASN A 705 -14.70 14.11 14.37
N ARG A 706 -14.86 12.88 13.84
CA ARG A 706 -14.45 11.62 14.49
C ARG A 706 -13.10 11.09 14.00
N VAL A 707 -12.42 11.82 13.13
CA VAL A 707 -11.05 11.50 12.66
C VAL A 707 -10.05 11.68 13.79
N GLN A 708 -9.21 10.67 14.01
CA GLN A 708 -8.24 10.57 15.12
C GLN A 708 -7.44 11.87 15.34
N ALA A 709 -7.00 12.53 14.27
CA ALA A 709 -6.21 13.77 14.31
C ALA A 709 -6.96 15.01 14.83
N LYS A 710 -8.29 14.93 15.06
CA LYS A 710 -9.10 15.98 15.70
C LYS A 710 -9.56 15.64 17.12
N LEU A 711 -9.39 14.39 17.55
CA LEU A 711 -9.83 13.95 18.88
C LEU A 711 -8.77 14.32 19.94
N THR A 712 -9.20 14.48 21.19
CA THR A 712 -8.24 14.68 22.28
C THR A 712 -7.45 13.39 22.53
N GLN A 713 -6.21 13.49 23.04
CA GLN A 713 -5.41 12.31 23.37
C GLN A 713 -6.11 11.41 24.41
N SER A 714 -6.86 12.00 25.35
CA SER A 714 -7.66 11.25 26.34
C SER A 714 -8.77 10.44 25.66
N GLU A 715 -9.52 11.07 24.76
CA GLU A 715 -10.57 10.41 24.00
C GLU A 715 -10.02 9.32 23.09
N ALA A 716 -8.96 9.60 22.32
CA ALA A 716 -8.29 8.62 21.47
C ALA A 716 -7.70 7.43 22.26
N ASN A 717 -7.26 7.65 23.49
CA ASN A 717 -6.80 6.58 24.39
C ASN A 717 -7.94 5.67 24.86
N SER A 718 -9.19 6.16 24.98
CA SER A 718 -10.33 5.31 25.38
C SER A 718 -10.57 4.16 24.39
N PHE A 719 -10.39 4.44 23.09
CA PHE A 719 -10.49 3.47 21.99
C PHE A 719 -9.35 2.43 21.93
N ARG A 720 -8.44 2.38 22.91
CA ARG A 720 -7.32 1.42 22.90
C ARG A 720 -7.79 -0.05 22.93
N ALA A 721 -8.90 -0.33 23.62
CA ALA A 721 -9.50 -1.67 23.69
C ALA A 721 -10.66 -1.87 22.68
N ALA A 722 -11.02 -0.85 21.91
CA ALA A 722 -12.13 -0.90 20.96
C ALA A 722 -11.84 -1.85 19.78
N LEU A 723 -12.88 -2.51 19.28
CA LEU A 723 -12.75 -3.42 18.15
C LEU A 723 -12.41 -2.65 16.87
N ARG A 724 -11.34 -3.06 16.20
CA ARG A 724 -10.98 -2.52 14.88
C ARG A 724 -11.65 -3.29 13.76
N VAL A 725 -12.13 -2.55 12.77
CA VAL A 725 -12.83 -3.09 11.62
C VAL A 725 -12.23 -2.49 10.35
N TYR A 726 -11.83 -3.33 9.40
CA TYR A 726 -11.27 -2.88 8.13
C TYR A 726 -11.92 -3.58 6.92
N SER A 727 -11.82 -2.93 5.76
CA SER A 727 -12.41 -3.40 4.49
C SER A 727 -11.76 -4.70 3.98
N THR A 728 -10.43 -4.85 4.11
CA THR A 728 -9.66 -5.95 3.51
C THR A 728 -9.07 -6.93 4.55
N LYS A 729 -8.86 -8.20 4.14
CA LYS A 729 -8.10 -9.18 4.96
C LYS A 729 -6.66 -8.73 5.23
N ALA A 730 -6.03 -8.01 4.29
CA ALA A 730 -4.64 -7.56 4.41
C ALA A 730 -4.44 -6.61 5.59
N ARG A 731 -5.24 -5.51 5.66
CA ARG A 731 -5.16 -4.52 6.75
C ARG A 731 -5.51 -5.12 8.12
N VAL A 732 -6.47 -6.06 8.15
CA VAL A 732 -6.78 -6.85 9.35
C VAL A 732 -5.59 -7.68 9.82
N ASN A 733 -4.93 -8.39 8.92
CA ASN A 733 -3.77 -9.22 9.26
C ASN A 733 -2.59 -8.37 9.74
N GLU A 734 -2.31 -7.26 9.06
CA GLU A 734 -1.26 -6.29 9.38
C GLU A 734 -1.43 -5.76 10.81
N TYR A 735 -2.58 -5.15 11.11
CA TYR A 735 -2.87 -4.62 12.44
C TYR A 735 -2.87 -5.71 13.53
N ASN A 736 -3.42 -6.89 13.25
CA ASN A 736 -3.38 -8.03 14.17
C ASN A 736 -1.95 -8.48 14.48
N HIS A 737 -1.06 -8.46 13.47
CA HIS A 737 0.34 -8.79 13.67
C HIS A 737 1.04 -7.72 14.53
N GLU A 738 0.89 -6.44 14.19
CA GLU A 738 1.44 -5.34 14.97
C GLU A 738 1.01 -5.42 16.44
N HIS A 739 -0.25 -5.76 16.73
CA HIS A 739 -0.74 -5.87 18.09
C HIS A 739 -0.25 -7.14 18.82
N MET A 740 -0.03 -8.25 18.12
CA MET A 740 0.68 -9.41 18.69
C MET A 740 2.16 -9.12 18.99
N VAL A 741 2.81 -8.25 18.22
CA VAL A 741 4.18 -7.78 18.52
C VAL A 741 4.16 -6.88 19.75
N HIS A 742 3.29 -5.86 19.78
CA HIS A 742 3.17 -4.89 20.88
C HIS A 742 2.60 -5.49 22.19
N LEU A 743 1.98 -6.66 22.14
CA LEU A 743 1.55 -7.41 23.34
C LEU A 743 2.73 -7.74 24.27
N ASN A 744 3.95 -7.85 23.71
CA ASN A 744 5.20 -8.14 24.43
C ASN A 744 5.14 -9.40 25.36
N ALA A 745 4.23 -10.32 25.06
CA ALA A 745 4.14 -11.64 25.68
C ALA A 745 4.82 -12.69 24.78
N PRO A 746 5.42 -13.75 25.35
CA PRO A 746 5.90 -14.90 24.58
C PRO A 746 4.81 -15.48 23.68
N ALA A 747 5.13 -15.61 22.40
CA ALA A 747 4.27 -16.19 21.38
C ALA A 747 4.86 -17.51 20.88
N ILE A 748 3.98 -18.41 20.43
CA ILE A 748 4.36 -19.61 19.70
C ILE A 748 3.61 -19.67 18.36
N GLN A 749 4.31 -20.16 17.35
CA GLN A 749 3.82 -20.27 15.98
C GLN A 749 3.31 -21.70 15.76
N VAL A 750 2.00 -21.91 15.83
CA VAL A 750 1.40 -23.24 15.66
C VAL A 750 1.28 -23.55 14.16
N GLU A 751 2.12 -24.46 13.68
CA GLU A 751 2.03 -25.04 12.35
C GLU A 751 0.92 -26.11 12.29
N ALA A 752 0.15 -26.13 11.22
CA ALA A 752 -0.93 -27.11 11.03
C ALA A 752 -0.38 -28.47 10.57
N LYS A 753 -0.92 -29.58 11.09
CA LYS A 753 -0.66 -30.91 10.52
C LYS A 753 -1.44 -31.03 9.21
N ASN A 754 -0.78 -31.31 8.10
CA ASN A 754 -1.39 -31.38 6.76
C ASN A 754 -1.18 -32.79 6.16
N GLN A 755 -2.14 -33.27 5.37
CA GLN A 755 -2.12 -34.58 4.68
C GLN A 755 -2.64 -34.42 3.24
N GLY A 756 -2.07 -35.15 2.28
CA GLY A 756 -2.35 -35.02 0.84
C GLY A 756 -1.44 -34.00 0.13
N ASN A 757 -1.26 -34.12 -1.20
CA ASN A 757 -0.32 -33.27 -1.93
C ASN A 757 -0.84 -31.83 -2.06
N GLY A 758 0.06 -30.85 -1.89
CA GLY A 758 -0.30 -29.43 -1.91
C GLY A 758 -1.13 -28.95 -0.70
N ALA A 759 -1.53 -29.84 0.22
CA ALA A 759 -2.34 -29.51 1.39
C ALA A 759 -1.76 -28.35 2.24
N GLY A 760 -0.44 -28.33 2.46
CA GLY A 760 0.24 -27.24 3.18
C GLY A 760 0.27 -25.88 2.44
N GLN A 761 0.08 -25.87 1.12
CA GLN A 761 0.03 -24.66 0.29
C GLN A 761 -1.40 -24.15 0.07
N ALA A 762 -2.42 -24.96 0.39
CA ALA A 762 -3.81 -24.57 0.22
C ALA A 762 -4.20 -23.39 1.14
N PRO A 763 -4.92 -22.37 0.63
CA PRO A 763 -5.34 -21.25 1.45
C PRO A 763 -6.31 -21.71 2.56
N SER A 764 -6.33 -21.01 3.69
CA SER A 764 -7.21 -21.35 4.82
C SER A 764 -8.68 -21.38 4.45
N ASP A 765 -9.11 -20.53 3.50
CA ASP A 765 -10.47 -20.53 2.95
C ASP A 765 -10.88 -21.88 2.33
N ASN A 766 -9.94 -22.65 1.76
CA ASN A 766 -10.21 -24.02 1.27
C ASN A 766 -10.28 -25.02 2.43
N ALA A 767 -9.36 -24.93 3.38
CA ALA A 767 -9.26 -25.81 4.54
C ALA A 767 -10.27 -25.44 5.67
N GLY A 768 -11.50 -25.06 5.31
CA GLY A 768 -12.57 -24.78 6.29
C GLY A 768 -12.33 -23.57 7.21
N ASN A 769 -11.50 -22.60 6.79
CA ASN A 769 -10.94 -21.49 7.58
C ASN A 769 -9.83 -21.89 8.59
N LEU A 770 -9.22 -23.07 8.47
CA LEU A 770 -8.05 -23.45 9.26
C LEU A 770 -6.77 -22.84 8.67
N SER A 771 -6.14 -21.96 9.44
CA SER A 771 -4.85 -21.33 9.14
C SER A 771 -3.73 -22.37 9.06
N ASN A 772 -2.88 -22.31 8.03
CA ASN A 772 -1.70 -23.18 7.97
C ASN A 772 -0.70 -22.83 9.09
N LYS A 773 -0.59 -21.53 9.40
CA LYS A 773 0.19 -20.93 10.49
C LYS A 773 -0.73 -20.14 11.41
N PHE A 774 -0.71 -20.40 12.72
CA PHE A 774 -1.44 -19.64 13.72
C PHE A 774 -0.50 -19.14 14.85
N PRO A 775 -0.13 -17.85 14.89
CA PRO A 775 0.60 -17.28 16.01
C PRO A 775 -0.34 -17.07 17.21
N VAL A 776 0.05 -17.55 18.38
CA VAL A 776 -0.73 -17.43 19.62
C VAL A 776 0.16 -17.10 20.82
N ALA A 777 -0.38 -16.31 21.76
CA ALA A 777 0.30 -15.87 22.98
C ALA A 777 -0.74 -15.71 24.11
N LYS A 778 -0.31 -15.82 25.38
CA LYS A 778 -1.18 -15.52 26.52
C LYS A 778 -1.58 -14.03 26.49
N GLY A 779 -2.87 -13.74 26.68
CA GLY A 779 -3.45 -12.40 26.51
C GLY A 779 -3.81 -12.01 25.07
N ALA A 780 -3.55 -12.86 24.06
CA ALA A 780 -3.95 -12.58 22.69
C ALA A 780 -5.48 -12.57 22.53
N ARG A 781 -6.03 -11.59 21.79
CA ARG A 781 -7.44 -11.60 21.38
C ARG A 781 -7.63 -12.52 20.19
N VAL A 782 -8.55 -13.47 20.31
CA VAL A 782 -8.82 -14.51 19.32
C VAL A 782 -10.31 -14.60 18.98
N MET A 783 -10.60 -15.10 17.78
CA MET A 783 -11.94 -15.35 17.28
C MET A 783 -12.06 -16.81 16.82
N LEU A 784 -13.14 -17.46 17.25
CA LEU A 784 -13.50 -18.82 16.85
C LEU A 784 -13.95 -18.84 15.38
N THR A 785 -13.44 -19.77 14.57
CA THR A 785 -13.75 -19.88 13.12
C THR A 785 -14.81 -20.94 12.81
N THR A 786 -15.34 -21.62 13.82
CA THR A 786 -16.31 -22.72 13.66
C THR A 786 -17.37 -22.68 14.75
N ASN A 787 -18.51 -23.33 14.54
CA ASN A 787 -19.52 -23.49 15.58
C ASN A 787 -19.11 -24.71 16.43
N LEU A 788 -18.82 -24.51 17.72
CA LEU A 788 -18.61 -25.60 18.67
C LEU A 788 -19.90 -25.90 19.43
N TRP A 789 -20.50 -24.86 20.01
CA TRP A 789 -21.74 -24.98 20.80
C TRP A 789 -22.54 -23.67 20.72
N GLN A 790 -23.53 -23.62 19.81
CA GLN A 790 -24.22 -22.36 19.52
C GLN A 790 -25.01 -21.81 20.73
N PRO A 791 -25.87 -22.57 21.42
CA PRO A 791 -26.66 -22.03 22.54
C PRO A 791 -25.83 -21.45 23.69
N ALA A 792 -24.59 -21.93 23.89
CA ALA A 792 -23.67 -21.41 24.92
C ALA A 792 -22.83 -20.21 24.45
N GLY A 793 -22.99 -19.74 23.21
CA GLY A 793 -22.24 -18.62 22.63
C GLY A 793 -21.01 -18.98 21.80
N LEU A 794 -20.59 -20.25 21.75
CA LEU A 794 -19.38 -20.71 21.03
C LEU A 794 -19.65 -20.93 19.53
N VAL A 795 -19.83 -19.82 18.82
CA VAL A 795 -20.10 -19.76 17.36
C VAL A 795 -18.91 -19.25 16.55
N ASN A 796 -18.93 -19.52 15.23
CA ASN A 796 -18.03 -18.88 14.28
C ASN A 796 -18.24 -17.35 14.33
N GLY A 797 -17.21 -16.64 14.80
CA GLY A 797 -17.21 -15.21 15.09
C GLY A 797 -17.28 -14.83 16.57
N ALA A 798 -17.42 -15.80 17.50
CA ALA A 798 -17.26 -15.54 18.93
C ALA A 798 -15.84 -15.08 19.25
N GLN A 799 -15.70 -14.04 20.07
CA GLN A 799 -14.42 -13.45 20.45
C GLN A 799 -14.05 -13.80 21.90
N GLY A 800 -12.77 -13.95 22.17
CA GLY A 800 -12.24 -14.23 23.48
C GLY A 800 -10.76 -13.85 23.62
N THR A 801 -10.22 -14.07 24.81
CA THR A 801 -8.82 -13.79 25.18
C THR A 801 -8.15 -15.10 25.58
N VAL A 802 -6.96 -15.38 25.06
CA VAL A 802 -6.19 -16.58 25.41
C VAL A 802 -5.74 -16.49 26.86
N TYR A 803 -6.22 -17.42 27.68
CA TYR A 803 -5.84 -17.57 29.09
C TYR A 803 -4.56 -18.41 29.21
N ASP A 804 -4.47 -19.53 28.50
CA ASP A 804 -3.27 -20.40 28.52
C ASP A 804 -3.10 -21.26 27.26
N ILE A 805 -1.94 -21.89 27.11
CA ILE A 805 -1.55 -22.77 25.99
C ILE A 805 -0.81 -23.97 26.57
N ALA A 806 -1.24 -25.22 26.30
CA ALA A 806 -0.64 -26.40 26.94
C ALA A 806 -0.50 -27.62 26.02
N TRP A 807 0.36 -28.55 26.45
CA TRP A 807 0.73 -29.80 25.77
C TRP A 807 0.40 -31.03 26.62
N ASN A 808 0.18 -32.18 25.98
CA ASN A 808 0.07 -33.48 26.65
C ASN A 808 1.40 -33.86 27.34
N ALA A 809 1.34 -34.77 28.31
CA ALA A 809 2.53 -35.23 29.02
C ALA A 809 3.52 -35.94 28.06
N GLY A 810 4.81 -35.61 28.16
CA GLY A 810 5.88 -36.20 27.35
C GLY A 810 6.06 -35.61 25.94
N ALA A 811 5.25 -34.63 25.54
CA ALA A 811 5.45 -33.88 24.29
C ALA A 811 6.62 -32.88 24.38
N THR A 812 7.26 -32.59 23.26
CA THR A 812 8.38 -31.62 23.17
C THR A 812 7.90 -30.29 22.58
N PRO A 813 7.77 -29.21 23.36
CA PRO A 813 7.32 -27.92 22.82
C PRO A 813 8.24 -27.40 21.71
N ARG A 814 7.64 -26.85 20.64
CA ARG A 814 8.25 -26.43 19.35
C ARG A 814 8.49 -27.56 18.34
N GLU A 815 8.54 -28.82 18.77
CA GLU A 815 8.47 -29.97 17.86
C GLU A 815 7.01 -30.45 17.74
N ASP A 816 6.35 -30.63 18.89
CA ASP A 816 4.92 -30.88 18.99
C ASP A 816 4.09 -29.58 19.02
N PRO A 817 2.94 -29.52 18.33
CA PRO A 817 1.96 -28.46 18.51
C PRO A 817 1.26 -28.59 19.88
N PRO A 818 0.71 -27.49 20.43
CA PRO A 818 -0.11 -27.56 21.64
C PRO A 818 -1.29 -28.52 21.48
N ALA A 819 -1.69 -29.15 22.58
CA ALA A 819 -2.87 -30.01 22.64
C ALA A 819 -4.16 -29.22 22.93
N VAL A 820 -4.05 -28.12 23.69
CA VAL A 820 -5.19 -27.29 24.09
C VAL A 820 -4.79 -25.82 24.18
N ILE A 821 -5.71 -24.93 23.79
CA ILE A 821 -5.64 -23.50 24.05
C ILE A 821 -6.82 -23.14 24.96
N MET A 822 -6.51 -22.64 26.14
CA MET A 822 -7.50 -22.20 27.13
C MET A 822 -7.93 -20.77 26.81
N VAL A 823 -9.23 -20.53 26.65
CA VAL A 823 -9.77 -19.23 26.21
C VAL A 823 -10.91 -18.76 27.13
N ASP A 824 -10.91 -17.46 27.38
CA ASP A 824 -11.92 -16.70 28.12
C ASP A 824 -12.78 -15.93 27.10
N PHE A 825 -14.02 -16.35 26.86
CA PHE A 825 -14.88 -15.81 25.78
C PHE A 825 -15.83 -14.72 26.28
N ASP A 826 -15.95 -13.62 25.52
CA ASP A 826 -16.67 -12.39 25.92
C ASP A 826 -18.12 -12.64 26.39
N ASN A 827 -18.82 -13.56 25.72
CA ASN A 827 -20.24 -13.87 25.89
C ASN A 827 -20.44 -15.40 25.94
N TYR A 828 -19.85 -16.07 26.94
CA TYR A 828 -19.98 -17.52 27.12
C TYR A 828 -20.84 -17.90 28.33
N ASP A 829 -22.04 -18.42 28.05
CA ASP A 829 -23.04 -18.69 29.09
C ASP A 829 -23.00 -20.13 29.61
N GLY A 830 -22.32 -21.05 28.91
CA GLY A 830 -22.16 -22.45 29.32
C GLY A 830 -21.27 -22.68 30.57
N PRO A 831 -21.08 -23.97 30.96
CA PRO A 831 -20.20 -24.39 32.04
C PRO A 831 -18.72 -24.13 31.72
N SER A 832 -17.98 -23.62 32.70
CA SER A 832 -16.52 -23.42 32.61
C SER A 832 -15.75 -24.71 32.91
N PHE A 833 -14.67 -24.97 32.18
CA PHE A 833 -13.71 -26.03 32.55
C PHE A 833 -12.86 -25.60 33.76
N LEU A 834 -12.43 -24.32 33.79
CA LEU A 834 -11.82 -23.69 34.95
C LEU A 834 -12.51 -22.35 35.22
N LYS A 835 -12.80 -22.05 36.47
CA LYS A 835 -13.29 -20.74 36.92
C LYS A 835 -12.17 -20.04 37.68
N THR A 836 -11.80 -18.84 37.27
CA THR A 836 -10.74 -18.08 37.97
C THR A 836 -11.28 -17.47 39.27
N ASN A 837 -10.37 -17.04 40.16
CA ASN A 837 -10.71 -16.30 41.38
C ASN A 837 -11.50 -14.99 41.08
N GLU A 838 -11.35 -14.46 39.87
CA GLU A 838 -12.05 -13.27 39.36
C GLU A 838 -13.41 -13.62 38.72
N GLY A 839 -13.83 -14.89 38.79
CA GLY A 839 -15.10 -15.40 38.26
C GLY A 839 -15.10 -15.77 36.77
N ARG A 840 -13.99 -15.55 36.05
CA ARG A 840 -13.89 -15.73 34.59
C ARG A 840 -14.02 -17.20 34.18
N LYS A 841 -14.73 -17.46 33.08
CA LYS A 841 -15.09 -18.81 32.60
C LYS A 841 -14.12 -19.26 31.50
N ILE A 842 -13.15 -20.09 31.85
CA ILE A 842 -12.16 -20.61 30.90
C ILE A 842 -12.67 -21.90 30.27
N VAL A 843 -12.53 -22.02 28.94
CA VAL A 843 -12.89 -23.23 28.16
C VAL A 843 -11.73 -23.74 27.30
N PRO A 844 -11.62 -25.07 27.08
CA PRO A 844 -10.58 -25.68 26.26
C PRO A 844 -10.98 -25.68 24.78
N ILE A 845 -10.20 -25.00 23.95
CA ILE A 845 -10.29 -25.12 22.50
C ILE A 845 -9.25 -26.13 22.03
N LEU A 846 -9.71 -27.14 21.29
CA LEU A 846 -8.94 -28.27 20.78
C LEU A 846 -8.66 -28.11 19.28
N PRO A 847 -7.63 -28.78 18.72
CA PRO A 847 -7.44 -28.87 17.27
C PRO A 847 -8.64 -29.57 16.62
N VAL A 848 -8.98 -29.17 15.39
CA VAL A 848 -9.98 -29.87 14.56
C VAL A 848 -9.40 -30.19 13.19
N THR A 849 -9.77 -31.34 12.64
CA THR A 849 -9.41 -31.72 11.27
C THR A 849 -10.49 -31.27 10.28
N ARG A 850 -10.06 -30.79 9.11
CA ARG A 850 -10.94 -30.47 7.98
C ARG A 850 -10.39 -31.09 6.69
N ASP A 851 -11.25 -31.84 6.02
CA ASP A 851 -10.98 -32.39 4.69
C ASP A 851 -11.38 -31.36 3.61
N PHE A 852 -10.59 -31.29 2.54
CA PHE A 852 -10.77 -30.38 1.41
C PHE A 852 -10.12 -30.95 0.15
N LEU A 853 -10.46 -30.41 -1.02
CA LEU A 853 -9.89 -30.83 -2.30
C LEU A 853 -8.75 -29.91 -2.75
N VAL A 854 -7.68 -30.50 -3.28
CA VAL A 854 -6.60 -29.82 -4.02
C VAL A 854 -6.53 -30.44 -5.41
N GLY A 855 -7.12 -29.76 -6.39
CA GLY A 855 -7.43 -30.39 -7.68
C GLY A 855 -8.40 -31.56 -7.47
N ASN A 856 -7.94 -32.77 -7.77
CA ASN A 856 -8.70 -34.01 -7.55
C ASN A 856 -8.24 -34.80 -6.31
N GLU A 857 -7.19 -34.39 -5.60
CA GLU A 857 -6.76 -35.07 -4.37
C GLU A 857 -7.61 -34.64 -3.17
N ILE A 858 -7.94 -35.62 -2.32
CA ILE A 858 -8.51 -35.40 -0.99
C ILE A 858 -7.35 -35.10 -0.04
N CYS A 859 -7.37 -33.91 0.55
CA CYS A 859 -6.39 -33.43 1.52
C CYS A 859 -7.07 -33.18 2.87
N ALA A 860 -6.30 -33.22 3.95
CA ALA A 860 -6.78 -32.88 5.29
C ALA A 860 -5.82 -31.91 5.99
N ARG A 861 -6.36 -31.03 6.84
CA ARG A 861 -5.60 -30.12 7.72
C ARG A 861 -6.15 -30.17 9.14
N THR A 862 -5.27 -30.32 10.12
CA THR A 862 -5.58 -30.26 11.55
C THR A 862 -4.95 -29.02 12.17
N GLN A 863 -5.77 -28.17 12.79
CA GLN A 863 -5.37 -26.91 13.44
C GLN A 863 -6.46 -26.48 14.43
N PHE A 864 -6.13 -25.63 15.40
CA PHE A 864 -7.15 -24.96 16.23
C PHE A 864 -8.12 -24.12 15.37
N PRO A 865 -9.43 -24.14 15.65
CA PRO A 865 -10.42 -23.32 14.94
C PRO A 865 -10.40 -21.86 15.42
N LEU A 866 -9.21 -21.22 15.45
CA LEU A 866 -8.97 -19.88 15.98
C LEU A 866 -8.19 -19.01 14.98
N ILE A 867 -8.41 -17.71 15.05
CA ILE A 867 -7.59 -16.66 14.42
C ILE A 867 -7.38 -15.50 15.41
N VAL A 868 -6.31 -14.72 15.25
CA VAL A 868 -6.13 -13.46 16.00
C VAL A 868 -7.20 -12.44 15.58
N SER A 869 -7.74 -11.66 16.52
CA SER A 869 -8.85 -10.73 16.30
C SER A 869 -8.82 -9.46 17.16
N PHE A 870 -7.69 -8.76 17.21
CA PHE A 870 -7.65 -7.35 17.63
C PHE A 870 -8.35 -6.45 16.59
N ALA A 871 -8.20 -6.79 15.30
CA ALA A 871 -9.05 -6.32 14.20
C ALA A 871 -9.77 -7.47 13.48
N ILE A 872 -10.89 -7.15 12.84
CA ILE A 872 -11.68 -8.06 11.98
C ILE A 872 -12.10 -7.37 10.68
N THR A 873 -12.56 -8.13 9.69
CA THR A 873 -13.11 -7.53 8.46
C THR A 873 -14.53 -7.01 8.67
N VAL A 874 -14.96 -5.99 7.91
CA VAL A 874 -16.37 -5.51 7.91
C VAL A 874 -17.36 -6.66 7.65
N HIS A 875 -16.98 -7.60 6.77
CA HIS A 875 -17.75 -8.82 6.49
C HIS A 875 -18.00 -9.70 7.74
N LYS A 876 -17.10 -9.66 8.74
CA LYS A 876 -17.26 -10.36 10.02
C LYS A 876 -17.91 -9.51 11.12
N CYS A 877 -18.07 -8.19 10.92
CA CYS A 877 -18.74 -7.32 11.89
C CYS A 877 -20.23 -7.08 11.58
N GLN A 878 -20.75 -7.47 10.40
CA GLN A 878 -22.08 -7.02 9.90
C GLN A 878 -23.24 -7.23 10.89
N SER A 879 -23.26 -8.32 11.65
CA SER A 879 -24.31 -8.57 12.65
C SER A 879 -24.03 -7.92 14.01
N LEU A 880 -22.77 -7.57 14.32
CA LEU A 880 -22.38 -7.04 15.63
C LEU A 880 -23.03 -5.68 15.95
N THR A 881 -23.13 -5.41 17.25
CA THR A 881 -23.27 -4.08 17.85
C THR A 881 -22.13 -3.94 18.87
N LYS A 882 -21.52 -2.77 18.98
CA LYS A 882 -20.45 -2.46 19.96
C LYS A 882 -20.57 -1.00 20.38
N ASP A 883 -20.16 -0.65 21.59
CA ASP A 883 -20.22 0.75 22.06
C ASP A 883 -19.08 1.61 21.50
N GLN A 884 -17.94 0.98 21.21
CA GLN A 884 -16.82 1.61 20.52
C GLN A 884 -16.31 0.74 19.37
N ILE A 885 -16.15 1.34 18.18
CA ILE A 885 -15.42 0.77 17.04
C ILE A 885 -14.48 1.82 16.46
N VAL A 886 -13.31 1.32 16.05
CA VAL A 886 -12.34 2.05 15.23
C VAL A 886 -12.39 1.48 13.82
N THR A 887 -12.49 2.34 12.81
CA THR A 887 -12.50 1.94 11.39
C THR A 887 -11.73 2.92 10.54
N ASP A 888 -11.46 2.55 9.29
CA ASP A 888 -11.00 3.47 8.25
C ASP A 888 -12.07 3.60 7.16
N LEU A 889 -12.16 4.81 6.57
CA LEU A 889 -13.05 5.18 5.46
C LEU A 889 -12.27 5.82 4.29
N ALA A 890 -10.95 5.99 4.41
CA ALA A 890 -10.11 6.56 3.34
C ALA A 890 -10.08 5.64 2.11
N THR A 891 -10.10 4.32 2.30
CA THR A 891 -10.21 3.34 1.20
C THR A 891 -11.63 3.30 0.65
N ARG A 892 -11.81 3.55 -0.66
CA ARG A 892 -13.11 3.45 -1.34
C ARG A 892 -13.72 2.05 -1.22
N ASP A 893 -15.03 1.98 -0.96
CA ASP A 893 -15.82 0.74 -0.98
C ASP A 893 -15.63 -0.04 -2.30
N PHE A 894 -14.94 -1.19 -2.26
CA PHE A 894 -14.86 -2.12 -3.40
C PHE A 894 -16.16 -2.90 -3.63
N GLN A 895 -17.06 -2.90 -2.66
CA GLN A 895 -18.35 -3.57 -2.66
C GLN A 895 -19.32 -2.68 -1.87
N ALA A 896 -20.46 -2.33 -2.47
CA ALA A 896 -21.31 -1.26 -1.96
C ALA A 896 -21.92 -1.58 -0.59
N GLY A 897 -21.61 -0.76 0.41
CA GLY A 897 -22.13 -0.89 1.78
C GLY A 897 -21.10 -1.30 2.82
N ILE A 898 -19.81 -1.40 2.47
CA ILE A 898 -18.73 -1.65 3.44
C ILE A 898 -18.67 -0.50 4.46
N SER A 899 -18.56 0.74 4.00
CA SER A 899 -18.51 1.93 4.86
C SER A 899 -19.78 2.08 5.71
N TYR A 900 -20.96 1.84 5.11
CA TYR A 900 -22.24 1.86 5.84
C TYR A 900 -22.29 0.77 6.93
N VAL A 901 -21.92 -0.47 6.62
CA VAL A 901 -21.92 -1.57 7.59
C VAL A 901 -20.94 -1.28 8.72
N ALA A 902 -19.72 -0.82 8.43
CA ALA A 902 -18.70 -0.49 9.44
C ALA A 902 -19.19 0.57 10.43
N VAL A 903 -19.68 1.70 9.94
CA VAL A 903 -20.10 2.84 10.79
C VAL A 903 -21.43 2.56 11.51
N SER A 904 -22.36 1.81 10.91
CA SER A 904 -23.66 1.50 11.54
C SER A 904 -23.58 0.53 12.73
N ARG A 905 -22.40 0.01 13.09
CA ARG A 905 -22.21 -0.93 14.21
C ARG A 905 -22.22 -0.28 15.59
N VAL A 906 -21.86 1.01 15.68
CA VAL A 906 -21.74 1.73 16.96
C VAL A 906 -23.07 2.24 17.49
N THR A 907 -23.22 2.35 18.81
CA THR A 907 -24.42 2.87 19.47
C THR A 907 -24.51 4.40 19.44
N SER A 908 -23.39 5.12 19.33
CA SER A 908 -23.36 6.58 19.22
C SER A 908 -22.25 7.08 18.29
N LEU A 909 -22.35 8.34 17.84
CA LEU A 909 -21.30 9.03 17.09
C LEU A 909 -20.00 9.15 17.91
N GLN A 910 -20.13 9.34 19.23
CA GLN A 910 -19.03 9.37 20.18
C GLN A 910 -18.34 7.99 20.28
N GLY A 911 -19.07 6.90 20.04
CA GLY A 911 -18.55 5.54 19.89
C GLY A 911 -17.80 5.26 18.59
N LEU A 912 -17.71 6.21 17.66
CA LEU A 912 -16.94 6.10 16.41
C LEU A 912 -15.59 6.82 16.53
N LEU A 913 -14.52 6.17 16.04
CA LEU A 913 -13.24 6.79 15.72
C LEU A 913 -12.78 6.35 14.32
N LEU A 914 -12.30 7.31 13.52
CA LEU A 914 -11.80 7.10 12.16
C LEU A 914 -10.27 7.29 12.13
N GLU A 915 -9.51 6.28 11.70
CA GLU A 915 -8.03 6.32 11.81
C GLU A 915 -7.34 7.28 10.81
N ALA A 916 -8.05 7.73 9.77
CA ALA A 916 -7.56 8.64 8.75
C ALA A 916 -8.68 9.62 8.28
N PRO A 917 -8.31 10.79 7.72
CA PRO A 917 -9.25 11.62 6.95
C PRO A 917 -9.72 10.89 5.69
N PHE A 918 -10.93 11.20 5.21
CA PHE A 918 -11.52 10.56 4.03
C PHE A 918 -12.25 11.60 3.15
N ASP A 919 -12.16 11.44 1.82
CA ASP A 919 -12.85 12.32 0.87
C ASP A 919 -14.35 11.97 0.77
N ARG A 920 -15.21 13.00 0.79
CA ARG A 920 -16.65 12.85 0.54
C ARG A 920 -16.94 12.21 -0.82
N GLN A 921 -16.10 12.42 -1.84
CA GLN A 921 -16.31 11.86 -3.18
C GLN A 921 -16.23 10.32 -3.22
N SER A 922 -15.48 9.67 -2.33
CA SER A 922 -15.45 8.20 -2.29
C SER A 922 -16.78 7.59 -1.82
N LEU A 923 -17.60 8.39 -1.13
CA LEU A 923 -18.90 8.04 -0.52
C LEU A 923 -20.08 8.87 -1.08
N TYR A 924 -19.89 9.51 -2.24
CA TYR A 924 -20.90 10.30 -2.95
C TYR A 924 -20.86 9.99 -4.46
N ASN A 925 -21.83 9.22 -4.94
CA ASN A 925 -21.95 8.91 -6.37
C ASN A 925 -23.00 9.81 -7.05
N HIS A 926 -22.56 10.68 -7.97
CA HIS A 926 -23.47 11.48 -8.82
C HIS A 926 -24.39 10.59 -9.70
N THR A 927 -23.89 9.43 -10.14
CA THR A 927 -24.64 8.43 -10.90
C THR A 927 -24.59 7.10 -10.14
N PRO A 928 -25.73 6.49 -9.77
CA PRO A 928 -25.72 5.18 -9.10
C PRO A 928 -25.06 4.10 -9.97
N THR A 929 -24.22 3.26 -9.36
CA THR A 929 -23.65 2.08 -10.03
C THR A 929 -24.75 1.05 -10.35
N GLU A 930 -24.53 0.13 -11.30
CA GLU A 930 -25.56 -0.89 -11.64
C GLU A 930 -26.03 -1.71 -10.42
N GLY A 931 -25.11 -2.06 -9.52
CA GLY A 931 -25.45 -2.71 -8.25
C GLY A 931 -26.38 -1.88 -7.37
N MET A 932 -26.25 -0.55 -7.42
CA MET A 932 -27.10 0.40 -6.69
C MET A 932 -28.42 0.68 -7.42
N LYS A 933 -28.42 0.76 -8.75
CA LYS A 933 -29.64 0.84 -9.56
C LYS A 933 -30.56 -0.35 -9.30
N MET A 934 -30.01 -1.57 -9.25
CA MET A 934 -30.79 -2.76 -8.92
C MET A 934 -31.37 -2.73 -7.49
N ARG A 935 -30.62 -2.23 -6.50
CA ARG A 935 -31.13 -2.02 -5.13
C ARG A 935 -32.28 -1.03 -5.09
N LEU A 936 -32.11 0.13 -5.72
CA LEU A 936 -33.13 1.19 -5.76
C LEU A 936 -34.38 0.74 -6.53
N ALA A 937 -34.22 -0.01 -7.62
CA ALA A 937 -35.34 -0.57 -8.37
C ALA A 937 -36.13 -1.63 -7.58
N ASP A 938 -35.45 -2.54 -6.85
CA ASP A 938 -36.15 -3.49 -5.98
C ASP A 938 -36.80 -2.77 -4.79
N GLN A 939 -36.16 -1.76 -4.19
CA GLN A 939 -36.75 -0.93 -3.15
C GLN A 939 -38.00 -0.18 -3.64
N GLN A 940 -37.98 0.37 -4.85
CA GLN A 940 -39.12 1.05 -5.47
C GLN A 940 -40.27 0.07 -5.75
N ARG A 941 -39.97 -1.14 -6.24
CA ARG A 941 -40.95 -2.23 -6.33
C ARG A 941 -41.53 -2.59 -4.94
N ARG A 942 -40.67 -2.67 -3.92
CA ARG A 942 -41.08 -2.97 -2.54
C ARG A 942 -42.00 -1.90 -1.94
N GLN A 943 -41.95 -0.65 -2.42
CA GLN A 943 -42.89 0.40 -2.01
C GLN A 943 -44.30 0.21 -2.59
N THR A 944 -44.44 -0.39 -3.78
CA THR A 944 -45.76 -0.78 -4.32
C THR A 944 -46.31 -2.08 -3.75
N GLU A 945 -45.48 -2.81 -3.00
CA GLU A 945 -45.77 -4.10 -2.35
C GLU A 945 -45.92 -3.93 -0.81
N LEU A 946 -46.23 -2.72 -0.34
CA LEU A 946 -46.29 -2.39 1.09
C LEU A 946 -47.46 -3.10 1.78
N LEU A 947 -47.17 -3.88 2.82
CA LEU A 947 -48.18 -4.36 3.75
C LEU A 947 -48.54 -3.22 4.73
N THR A 948 -49.83 -2.91 4.85
CA THR A 948 -50.35 -1.84 5.72
C THR A 948 -51.09 -2.35 6.95
N GLU A 949 -51.67 -3.54 6.87
CA GLU A 949 -52.49 -4.17 7.91
C GLU A 949 -52.26 -5.70 7.92
N PRO A 950 -52.43 -6.40 9.07
CA PRO A 950 -52.19 -7.83 9.14
C PRO A 950 -53.28 -8.61 8.36
N PRO A 951 -52.93 -9.52 7.42
CA PRO A 951 -53.90 -10.24 6.59
C PRO A 951 -54.88 -11.13 7.37
N TYR A 952 -54.49 -11.49 8.59
CA TYR A 952 -55.32 -12.13 9.60
C TYR A 952 -55.13 -11.30 10.88
N PRO A 953 -56.17 -10.61 11.41
CA PRO A 953 -56.02 -9.85 12.64
C PRO A 953 -55.86 -10.80 13.84
N PRO A 954 -54.85 -10.61 14.71
CA PRO A 954 -54.69 -11.44 15.90
C PRO A 954 -55.71 -11.09 16.98
N HIS A 955 -56.18 -12.13 17.68
CA HIS A 955 -56.92 -12.00 18.92
C HIS A 955 -55.96 -12.17 20.10
N TYR A 956 -55.90 -11.15 20.95
CA TYR A 956 -55.23 -11.23 22.25
C TYR A 956 -56.28 -11.41 23.34
N ILE A 957 -56.00 -12.34 24.26
CA ILE A 957 -56.66 -12.42 25.55
C ILE A 957 -55.66 -11.78 26.52
N ASP A 958 -56.08 -10.71 27.20
CA ASP A 958 -55.27 -10.00 28.22
C ASP A 958 -55.39 -10.68 29.60
#